data_AF-A0A9W6UAG8-F1
#
_entry.id   AF-A0A9W6UAG8-F1
#
_cell.length_a   1.000
_cell.length_b   1.000
_cell.length_c   1.000
_cell.angle_alpha   90.00
_cell.angle_beta   90.00
_cell.angle_gamma   90.00
#
_symmetry.space_group_name_H-M   'P 1'
#
loop_
_entity.id
_entity.type
_entity.pdbx_description
1 polymer ?
#
loop_
_entity_poly.entity_id
_entity_poly.type
_entity_poly.pdbx_seq_one_letter_code
_entity_poly.pdbx_strand_id
1 'polypeptide(L)'
;MDAWRALFPWCKWLRGRLQLQKPSADAGGARAAAAWLQVTLPKHQRNASSDLLPTIRESLALLAIVAVADLQAFGAILREKCGLDADLSRLRKLQLIFVLDDHSGRSVVWPETVCKALLAWEGASVSEDFLLTKEEVERVAAKHMGQPLPKVDIPFCLHFAPRDINLVGLQQYLQSVQRVLTAVMHSGEDQENEVTPLAREDNQEHGHEETRSCSRIWPFVFKAVELNLREFELNESVARALKELVMLGARVSCLQLPLKATDFLSEDECPRQPLAECFLAITGGGSRSRLFSSTFALEPQHDECDVDEPSSSVETIVINDVETDDRRFAALCSALRGASGAHELVLEYAFAQDSREARALKWKWLAYALFTPNDEKSSVKKLVINELQLLADDVEAIASVVHRGKPAQELLDPLWAEHEAIQREVLLVESDGKHIKDQQEWGDDEADGDDMVQLRKGTVVYLEPLCSSQDEWLQASIVLEKDAAFAVMNSARSDNGVKSGVADEWVEILVPGYGKCWVHPEAVQAKYVSDSHSPPWSGITDLALVAQVSKSSADKVLTQFFELVGHDIINLSLHTNILGEQGLGSILRSCPSLRRLHLIGAQVEDMFAFTHGYDVGYCQIEALSLEHFHLSAANLKAFAEVLSDPEREAARHLRELCIGKLKIQDIDSSIADYESMIETFKHMLDTNTTLEHLKLYIEGDFYTRFVNGFTAHDGEQLPPVGLPCSSKAAFISALCSKKNRFDQLIGEHLLRQIFRYAAKEVIREVTIMNY
;
A
#
# COMPACT_ATOMS: atom_id res chain seq x y z
N MET A 1 26.28 -0.70 -29.52
CA MET A 1 26.40 -2.13 -29.13
C MET A 1 27.82 -2.68 -29.21
N ASP A 2 28.54 -2.56 -30.32
CA ASP A 2 29.91 -3.11 -30.44
C ASP A 2 30.94 -2.51 -29.46
N ALA A 3 30.73 -1.28 -29.01
CA ALA A 3 31.56 -0.64 -27.99
C ALA A 3 31.50 -1.34 -26.62
N TRP A 4 30.43 -2.08 -26.33
CA TRP A 4 30.19 -2.72 -25.02
C TRP A 4 30.52 -4.21 -25.01
N ARG A 5 31.29 -4.71 -26.00
CA ARG A 5 31.62 -6.13 -26.17
C ARG A 5 32.29 -6.76 -24.94
N ALA A 6 33.05 -5.98 -24.16
CA ALA A 6 33.69 -6.43 -22.93
C ALA A 6 32.69 -6.99 -21.89
N LEU A 7 31.43 -6.52 -21.91
CA LEU A 7 30.38 -6.97 -21.01
C LEU A 7 29.74 -8.31 -21.43
N PHE A 8 29.84 -8.70 -22.70
CA PHE A 8 29.07 -9.84 -23.23
C PHE A 8 29.37 -11.18 -22.52
N PRO A 9 30.62 -11.50 -22.13
CA PRO A 9 30.92 -12.70 -21.36
C PRO A 9 30.23 -12.74 -19.98
N TRP A 10 29.89 -11.58 -19.41
CA TRP A 10 29.22 -11.45 -18.11
C TRP A 10 27.70 -11.61 -18.22
N CYS A 11 27.11 -11.19 -19.35
CA CYS A 11 25.67 -11.29 -19.59
C CYS A 11 25.13 -12.73 -19.50
N LYS A 12 25.97 -13.74 -19.77
CA LYS A 12 25.60 -15.16 -19.70
C LYS A 12 25.15 -15.58 -18.30
N TRP A 13 25.68 -14.94 -17.25
CA TRP A 13 25.37 -15.27 -15.86
C TRP A 13 23.99 -14.76 -15.42
N LEU A 14 23.49 -13.72 -16.08
CA LEU A 14 22.18 -13.11 -15.83
C LEU A 14 21.08 -13.67 -16.74
N ARG A 15 21.46 -14.43 -17.77
CA ARG A 15 20.53 -14.95 -18.76
C ARG A 15 19.52 -15.91 -18.13
N GLY A 16 18.23 -15.62 -18.33
CA GLY A 16 17.12 -16.39 -17.75
C GLY A 16 16.89 -16.17 -16.25
N ARG A 17 17.58 -15.22 -15.62
CA ARG A 17 17.43 -14.86 -14.20
C ARG A 17 16.80 -13.49 -13.96
N LEU A 18 16.68 -12.70 -15.02
CA LEU A 18 16.09 -11.36 -14.96
C LEU A 18 14.64 -11.45 -15.39
N GLN A 19 13.76 -10.89 -14.57
CA GLN A 19 12.37 -10.66 -14.92
C GLN A 19 12.05 -9.19 -14.66
N LEU A 20 11.36 -8.55 -15.60
CA LEU A 20 10.89 -7.19 -15.39
C LEU A 20 9.61 -7.29 -14.56
N GLN A 21 9.66 -6.80 -13.33
CA GLN A 21 8.44 -6.64 -12.56
C GLN A 21 7.71 -5.43 -13.12
N LYS A 22 6.53 -5.67 -13.70
CA LYS A 22 5.66 -4.58 -14.15
C LYS A 22 5.28 -3.76 -12.90
N PRO A 23 5.30 -2.42 -12.95
CA PRO A 23 4.67 -1.63 -11.92
C PRO A 23 3.21 -2.11 -11.86
N SER A 24 2.81 -2.68 -10.74
CA SER A 24 1.40 -2.98 -10.52
C SER A 24 0.70 -1.63 -10.55
N ALA A 25 -0.29 -1.46 -11.42
CA ALA A 25 -1.19 -0.31 -11.38
C ALA A 25 -1.83 -0.15 -9.98
N ASP A 26 -1.87 -1.26 -9.23
CA ASP A 26 -2.49 -1.40 -7.93
C ASP A 26 -1.49 -1.45 -6.76
N ALA A 27 -0.19 -1.16 -6.92
CA ALA A 27 0.73 -1.05 -5.77
C ALA A 27 1.07 0.43 -5.47
N GLY A 28 0.66 0.92 -4.30
CA GLY A 28 1.11 2.20 -3.76
C GLY A 28 2.59 2.16 -3.35
N GLY A 29 3.20 3.32 -3.16
CA GLY A 29 4.59 3.45 -2.69
C GLY A 29 5.65 3.60 -3.79
N ALA A 30 6.94 3.55 -3.40
CA ALA A 30 8.09 3.85 -4.28
C ALA A 30 8.24 2.95 -5.53
N ARG A 31 7.41 1.90 -5.66
CA ARG A 31 7.29 1.03 -6.84
C ARG A 31 6.35 1.56 -7.93
N ALA A 32 5.44 2.48 -7.61
CA ALA A 32 4.39 2.91 -8.54
C ALA A 32 4.93 3.63 -9.80
N ALA A 33 6.11 4.25 -9.71
CA ALA A 33 6.63 5.13 -10.77
C ALA A 33 7.78 4.56 -11.60
N ALA A 34 8.41 3.44 -11.19
CA ALA A 34 9.61 2.93 -11.85
C ALA A 34 9.62 1.41 -11.99
N ALA A 35 10.11 0.90 -13.13
CA ALA A 35 10.24 -0.52 -13.36
C ALA A 35 11.44 -1.11 -12.60
N TRP A 36 11.23 -2.23 -11.91
CA TRP A 36 12.28 -2.94 -11.17
C TRP A 36 12.63 -4.25 -11.88
N LEU A 37 13.91 -4.61 -11.87
CA LEU A 37 14.38 -5.91 -12.36
C LEU A 37 14.47 -6.89 -11.19
N GLN A 38 13.62 -7.89 -11.22
CA GLN A 38 13.68 -9.03 -10.32
C GLN A 38 14.82 -9.96 -10.75
N VAL A 39 15.69 -10.29 -9.79
CA VAL A 39 16.83 -11.18 -9.97
C VAL A 39 16.57 -12.47 -9.21
N THR A 40 16.33 -13.55 -9.95
CA THR A 40 16.18 -14.89 -9.37
C THR A 40 17.56 -15.47 -9.06
N LEU A 41 17.84 -15.68 -7.78
CA LEU A 41 19.09 -16.24 -7.31
C LEU A 41 19.19 -17.74 -7.65
N PRO A 42 20.40 -18.29 -7.86
CA PRO A 42 20.58 -19.70 -8.14
C PRO A 42 20.07 -20.57 -6.99
N LYS A 43 19.19 -21.53 -7.31
CA LYS A 43 18.78 -22.56 -6.36
C LYS A 43 19.98 -23.43 -6.00
N HIS A 44 20.31 -23.54 -4.72
CA HIS A 44 21.48 -24.21 -4.18
C HIS A 44 21.35 -25.73 -4.35
N GLN A 45 21.85 -26.25 -5.48
CA GLN A 45 22.29 -27.65 -5.56
C GLN A 45 23.78 -27.69 -5.21
N ARG A 46 24.13 -28.38 -4.11
CA ARG A 46 25.49 -28.67 -3.59
C ARG A 46 26.66 -27.95 -4.30
N ASN A 47 27.27 -27.00 -3.59
CA ASN A 47 28.57 -26.34 -3.84
C ASN A 47 28.72 -25.42 -5.07
N ALA A 48 27.98 -25.59 -6.17
CA ALA A 48 28.18 -24.78 -7.38
C ALA A 48 27.53 -23.37 -7.35
N SER A 49 26.61 -23.12 -6.43
CA SER A 49 25.83 -21.88 -6.36
C SER A 49 26.51 -20.75 -5.56
N SER A 50 27.41 -21.07 -4.62
CA SER A 50 28.13 -20.05 -3.83
C SER A 50 29.09 -19.24 -4.70
N ASP A 51 29.75 -19.89 -5.66
CA ASP A 51 30.70 -19.23 -6.58
C ASP A 51 29.98 -18.36 -7.63
N LEU A 52 28.68 -18.59 -7.83
CA LEU A 52 27.87 -17.85 -8.80
C LEU A 52 27.36 -16.52 -8.24
N LEU A 53 27.18 -16.39 -6.92
CA LEU A 53 26.68 -15.16 -6.32
C LEU A 53 27.64 -13.96 -6.52
N PRO A 54 28.97 -14.09 -6.34
CA PRO A 54 29.92 -13.03 -6.66
C PRO A 54 29.89 -12.64 -8.14
N THR A 55 29.80 -13.61 -9.05
CA THR A 55 29.77 -13.32 -10.49
C THR A 55 28.48 -12.65 -10.93
N ILE A 56 27.33 -12.96 -10.29
CA ILE A 56 26.07 -12.23 -10.47
C ILE A 56 26.23 -10.79 -9.98
N ARG A 57 26.78 -10.57 -8.78
CA ARG A 57 27.04 -9.23 -8.23
C ARG A 57 27.90 -8.40 -9.19
N GLU A 58 29.01 -8.97 -9.65
CA GLU A 58 29.96 -8.35 -10.59
C GLU A 58 29.28 -8.01 -11.92
N SER A 59 28.50 -8.94 -12.48
CA SER A 59 27.76 -8.71 -13.73
C SER A 59 26.77 -7.55 -13.61
N LEU A 60 26.07 -7.44 -12.48
CA LEU A 60 25.12 -6.35 -12.20
C LEU A 60 25.81 -5.01 -12.02
N ALA A 61 26.98 -5.00 -11.36
CA ALA A 61 27.78 -3.79 -11.21
C ALA A 61 28.28 -3.24 -12.56
N LEU A 62 28.71 -4.12 -13.48
CA LEU A 62 29.10 -3.70 -14.82
C LEU A 62 27.90 -3.20 -15.65
N LEU A 63 26.74 -3.84 -15.54
CA LEU A 63 25.51 -3.39 -16.21
C LEU A 63 25.06 -2.00 -15.75
N ALA A 64 25.24 -1.67 -14.47
CA ALA A 64 24.87 -0.37 -13.93
C ALA A 64 25.64 0.77 -14.58
N ILE A 65 26.92 0.56 -14.89
CA ILE A 65 27.76 1.54 -15.59
C ILE A 65 27.20 1.83 -16.99
N VAL A 66 26.81 0.77 -17.72
CA VAL A 66 26.19 0.93 -19.05
C VAL A 66 24.83 1.62 -18.94
N ALA A 67 24.02 1.29 -17.94
CA ALA A 67 22.71 1.92 -17.73
C ALA A 67 22.81 3.44 -17.53
N VAL A 68 23.88 3.92 -16.88
CA VAL A 68 24.15 5.35 -16.68
C VAL A 68 24.68 6.02 -17.95
N ALA A 69 25.54 5.34 -18.72
CA ALA A 69 26.26 5.93 -19.84
C ALA A 69 25.56 5.83 -21.21
N ASP A 70 24.76 4.78 -21.43
CA ASP A 70 24.12 4.47 -22.71
C ASP A 70 22.85 3.62 -22.48
N LEU A 71 21.73 4.32 -22.22
CA LEU A 71 20.44 3.67 -21.94
C LEU A 71 19.92 2.82 -23.12
N GLN A 72 20.21 3.25 -24.35
CA GLN A 72 19.78 2.52 -25.55
C GLN A 72 20.52 1.20 -25.69
N ALA A 73 21.85 1.19 -25.49
CA ALA A 73 22.61 -0.06 -25.48
C ALA A 73 22.27 -0.93 -24.28
N PHE A 74 22.00 -0.35 -23.11
CA PHE A 74 21.55 -1.09 -21.94
C PHE A 74 20.27 -1.90 -22.23
N GLY A 75 19.25 -1.27 -22.82
CA GLY A 75 18.02 -1.97 -23.23
C GLY A 75 18.27 -3.07 -24.27
N ALA A 76 19.14 -2.82 -25.26
CA ALA A 76 19.50 -3.81 -26.26
C ALA A 76 20.26 -5.02 -25.65
N ILE A 77 21.18 -4.77 -24.71
CA ILE A 77 21.95 -5.82 -24.03
C ILE A 77 21.03 -6.70 -23.18
N LEU A 78 20.11 -6.09 -22.43
CA LEU A 78 19.12 -6.85 -21.65
C LEU A 78 18.28 -7.77 -22.53
N ARG A 79 17.81 -7.27 -23.68
CA ARG A 79 16.98 -8.05 -24.61
C ARG A 79 17.78 -9.14 -25.33
N GLU A 80 18.89 -8.78 -25.98
CA GLU A 80 19.62 -9.68 -26.86
C GLU A 80 20.60 -10.62 -26.15
N LYS A 81 21.23 -10.17 -25.05
CA LYS A 81 22.29 -10.92 -24.36
C LYS A 81 21.80 -11.54 -23.06
N CYS A 82 20.95 -10.85 -22.30
CA CYS A 82 20.35 -11.38 -21.06
C CYS A 82 19.01 -12.11 -21.30
N GLY A 83 18.39 -11.96 -22.48
CA GLY A 83 17.17 -12.68 -22.84
C GLY A 83 15.91 -12.18 -22.14
N LEU A 84 15.87 -10.89 -21.79
CA LEU A 84 14.70 -10.26 -21.18
C LEU A 84 13.69 -9.86 -22.26
N ASP A 85 12.57 -10.59 -22.33
CA ASP A 85 11.46 -10.33 -23.28
C ASP A 85 10.37 -9.50 -22.60
N ALA A 86 10.64 -8.19 -22.43
CA ALA A 86 9.72 -7.25 -21.81
C ALA A 86 9.84 -5.85 -22.44
N ASP A 87 8.80 -5.03 -22.28
CA ASP A 87 8.88 -3.62 -22.64
C ASP A 87 9.75 -2.85 -21.65
N LEU A 88 10.86 -2.30 -22.15
CA LEU A 88 11.87 -1.59 -21.36
C LEU A 88 11.70 -0.07 -21.41
N SER A 89 10.65 0.44 -22.07
CA SER A 89 10.34 1.87 -22.22
C SER A 89 10.35 2.63 -20.88
N ARG A 90 9.93 1.96 -19.79
CA ARG A 90 9.83 2.54 -18.44
C ARG A 90 11.09 2.37 -17.58
N LEU A 91 12.09 1.62 -18.03
CA LEU A 91 13.31 1.34 -17.26
C LEU A 91 14.34 2.44 -17.49
N ARG A 92 14.23 3.55 -16.74
CA ARG A 92 15.14 4.71 -16.87
C ARG A 92 16.47 4.56 -16.12
N LYS A 93 16.53 3.66 -15.14
CA LYS A 93 17.73 3.37 -14.32
C LYS A 93 17.70 1.92 -13.85
N LEU A 94 18.86 1.37 -13.49
CA LEU A 94 18.95 0.01 -12.94
C LEU A 94 18.46 -0.01 -11.49
N GLN A 95 17.37 -0.73 -11.22
CA GLN A 95 16.86 -1.00 -9.88
C GLN A 95 16.59 -2.50 -9.74
N LEU A 96 16.98 -3.07 -8.61
CA LEU A 96 17.02 -4.52 -8.45
C LEU A 96 16.14 -5.01 -7.30
N ILE A 97 15.53 -6.18 -7.47
CA ILE A 97 14.88 -6.92 -6.40
C ILE A 97 15.54 -8.29 -6.34
N PHE A 98 16.21 -8.60 -5.24
CA PHE A 98 16.73 -9.94 -5.00
C PHE A 98 15.65 -10.77 -4.35
N VAL A 99 15.24 -11.85 -5.02
CA VAL A 99 14.27 -12.80 -4.48
C VAL A 99 15.01 -13.93 -3.79
N LEU A 100 14.74 -14.09 -2.49
CA LEU A 100 15.29 -15.14 -1.63
C LEU A 100 14.17 -16.14 -1.33
N ASP A 101 13.94 -17.07 -2.25
CA ASP A 101 12.83 -18.05 -2.26
C ASP A 101 13.29 -19.52 -2.18
N ASP A 102 14.59 -19.80 -2.04
CA ASP A 102 15.12 -21.16 -2.18
C ASP A 102 15.07 -21.96 -0.88
N HIS A 103 13.93 -22.59 -0.65
CA HIS A 103 13.68 -23.54 0.44
C HIS A 103 13.23 -24.89 -0.10
N SER A 104 13.94 -25.44 -1.08
CA SER A 104 13.68 -26.85 -1.42
C SER A 104 13.99 -27.71 -0.18
N GLY A 105 13.07 -28.60 0.23
CA GLY A 105 13.15 -29.43 1.46
C GLY A 105 14.38 -30.34 1.60
N ARG A 106 15.41 -30.18 0.76
CA ARG A 106 16.71 -30.86 0.78
C ARG A 106 17.85 -30.00 1.33
N SER A 107 17.72 -28.67 1.41
CA SER A 107 18.74 -27.76 1.97
C SER A 107 18.15 -26.37 2.24
N VAL A 108 17.89 -26.04 3.52
CA VAL A 108 17.50 -24.68 3.92
C VAL A 108 18.75 -23.80 3.91
N VAL A 109 18.81 -22.81 3.03
CA VAL A 109 19.86 -21.80 3.05
C VAL A 109 19.32 -20.54 3.72
N TRP A 110 20.04 -20.04 4.72
CA TRP A 110 19.62 -18.87 5.48
C TRP A 110 19.84 -17.58 4.68
N PRO A 111 18.90 -16.62 4.74
CA PRO A 111 19.04 -15.28 4.15
C PRO A 111 20.41 -14.63 4.40
N GLU A 112 20.91 -14.72 5.63
CA GLU A 112 22.21 -14.17 6.03
C GLU A 112 23.35 -14.75 5.18
N THR A 113 23.37 -16.07 4.96
CA THR A 113 24.43 -16.72 4.17
C THR A 113 24.41 -16.25 2.72
N VAL A 114 23.23 -16.16 2.12
CA VAL A 114 23.06 -15.70 0.73
C VAL A 114 23.46 -14.24 0.60
N CYS A 115 22.95 -13.37 1.48
CA CYS A 115 23.25 -11.95 1.45
C CYS A 115 24.73 -11.66 1.73
N LYS A 116 25.38 -12.38 2.65
CA LYS A 116 26.83 -12.27 2.89
C LYS A 116 27.63 -12.56 1.63
N ALA A 117 27.33 -13.65 0.92
CA ALA A 117 28.01 -14.01 -0.32
C ALA A 117 27.72 -13.02 -1.46
N LEU A 118 26.44 -12.64 -1.61
CA LEU A 118 25.99 -11.74 -2.66
C LEU A 118 26.51 -10.32 -2.48
N LEU A 119 26.50 -9.77 -1.26
CA LEU A 119 26.85 -8.38 -0.97
C LEU A 119 28.28 -8.18 -0.44
N ALA A 120 29.05 -9.26 -0.24
CA ALA A 120 30.43 -9.23 0.22
C ALA A 120 30.66 -8.48 1.54
N TRP A 121 29.77 -8.63 2.52
CA TRP A 121 29.88 -7.92 3.81
C TRP A 121 31.18 -8.17 4.58
N GLU A 122 31.84 -9.31 4.35
CA GLU A 122 33.11 -9.68 5.01
C GLU A 122 34.35 -9.43 4.12
N GLY A 123 34.24 -8.58 3.09
CA GLY A 123 35.38 -8.23 2.22
C GLY A 123 35.75 -9.33 1.22
N ALA A 124 34.76 -9.92 0.55
CA ALA A 124 34.97 -10.99 -0.42
C ALA A 124 35.95 -10.58 -1.53
N SER A 125 36.82 -11.51 -1.96
CA SER A 125 37.79 -11.28 -3.03
C SER A 125 37.08 -10.93 -4.34
N VAL A 126 37.49 -9.82 -4.94
CA VAL A 126 37.00 -9.36 -6.24
C VAL A 126 37.71 -10.14 -7.34
N SER A 127 36.99 -10.57 -8.38
CA SER A 127 37.63 -11.22 -9.53
C SER A 127 38.56 -10.25 -10.28
N GLU A 128 39.77 -10.69 -10.63
CA GLU A 128 40.71 -9.91 -11.44
C GLU A 128 40.10 -9.59 -12.83
N ASP A 129 39.39 -10.56 -13.42
CA ASP A 129 38.66 -10.39 -14.68
C ASP A 129 37.60 -9.29 -14.57
N PHE A 130 36.96 -9.15 -13.41
CA PHE A 130 35.97 -8.08 -13.18
C PHE A 130 36.64 -6.72 -13.17
N LEU A 131 37.77 -6.54 -12.47
CA LEU A 131 38.46 -5.26 -12.40
C LEU A 131 38.92 -4.79 -13.79
N LEU A 132 39.50 -5.71 -14.58
CA LEU A 132 39.91 -5.42 -15.96
C LEU A 132 38.72 -5.05 -16.84
N THR A 133 37.60 -5.79 -16.71
CA THR A 133 36.38 -5.48 -17.46
C THR A 133 35.78 -4.15 -17.02
N LYS A 134 35.76 -3.87 -15.71
CA LYS A 134 35.23 -2.63 -15.14
C LYS A 134 35.99 -1.43 -15.67
N GLU A 135 37.32 -1.46 -15.65
CA GLU A 135 38.14 -0.37 -16.17
C GLU A 135 37.87 -0.09 -17.66
N GLU A 136 37.73 -1.15 -18.47
CA GLU A 136 37.39 -1.01 -19.89
C GLU A 136 35.99 -0.42 -20.10
N VAL A 137 34.99 -0.91 -19.35
CA VAL A 137 33.61 -0.42 -19.43
C VAL A 137 33.51 1.04 -18.95
N GLU A 138 34.22 1.42 -17.89
CA GLU A 138 34.28 2.81 -17.40
C GLU A 138 34.98 3.73 -18.41
N ARG A 139 36.04 3.26 -19.08
CA ARG A 139 36.72 4.02 -20.13
C ARG A 139 35.81 4.26 -21.34
N VAL A 140 35.05 3.25 -21.77
CA VAL A 140 34.05 3.38 -22.84
C VAL A 140 32.93 4.33 -22.41
N ALA A 141 32.45 4.21 -21.16
CA ALA A 141 31.41 5.06 -20.60
C ALA A 141 31.82 6.54 -20.53
N ALA A 142 33.03 6.83 -20.02
CA ALA A 142 33.57 8.19 -19.95
C ALA A 142 33.74 8.82 -21.34
N LYS A 143 34.18 8.02 -22.32
CA LYS A 143 34.27 8.46 -23.71
C LYS A 143 32.89 8.76 -24.32
N HIS A 144 31.87 7.97 -23.97
CA HIS A 144 30.52 8.16 -24.48
C HIS A 144 29.84 9.40 -23.89
N MET A 145 30.02 9.66 -22.59
CA MET A 145 29.43 10.81 -21.91
C MET A 145 30.20 12.12 -22.09
N GLY A 146 31.48 12.06 -22.49
CA GLY A 146 32.33 13.26 -22.62
C GLY A 146 32.69 13.93 -21.30
N GLN A 147 32.39 13.28 -20.17
CA GLN A 147 32.61 13.74 -18.79
C GLN A 147 32.99 12.52 -17.91
N PRO A 148 33.65 12.73 -16.75
CA PRO A 148 33.90 11.65 -15.81
C PRO A 148 32.59 11.00 -15.34
N LEU A 149 32.62 9.67 -15.19
CA LEU A 149 31.45 8.89 -14.77
C LEU A 149 31.00 9.34 -13.36
N PRO A 150 29.71 9.65 -13.14
CA PRO A 150 29.22 9.94 -11.81
C PRO A 150 29.28 8.67 -10.95
N LYS A 151 29.24 8.84 -9.63
CA LYS A 151 29.12 7.70 -8.70
C LYS A 151 27.87 6.90 -9.09
N VAL A 152 28.08 5.64 -9.43
CA VAL A 152 27.00 4.72 -9.80
C VAL A 152 26.46 4.11 -8.52
N ASP A 153 25.20 4.41 -8.20
CA ASP A 153 24.47 3.75 -7.12
C ASP A 153 23.42 2.80 -7.73
N ILE A 154 23.33 1.59 -7.19
CA ILE A 154 22.38 0.55 -7.58
C ILE A 154 21.37 0.36 -6.43
N PRO A 155 20.18 0.98 -6.51
CA PRO A 155 19.12 0.74 -5.55
C PRO A 155 18.68 -0.71 -5.60
N PHE A 156 18.62 -1.37 -4.44
CA PHE A 156 18.10 -2.73 -4.34
C PHE A 156 17.07 -2.90 -3.21
N CYS A 157 16.14 -3.82 -3.44
CA CYS A 157 15.22 -4.35 -2.44
C CYS A 157 15.47 -5.84 -2.21
N LEU A 158 15.19 -6.31 -1.01
CA LEU A 158 15.24 -7.73 -0.66
C LEU A 158 13.82 -8.26 -0.55
N HIS A 159 13.49 -9.32 -1.29
CA HIS A 159 12.20 -9.98 -1.21
C HIS A 159 12.37 -11.36 -0.59
N PHE A 160 11.84 -11.50 0.63
CA PHE A 160 11.85 -12.73 1.40
C PHE A 160 10.50 -13.43 1.26
N ALA A 161 10.51 -14.62 0.68
CA ALA A 161 9.33 -15.45 0.50
C ALA A 161 9.65 -16.89 0.93
N PRO A 162 9.71 -17.16 2.26
CA PRO A 162 9.90 -18.50 2.76
C PRO A 162 8.78 -19.43 2.26
N ARG A 163 9.12 -20.70 1.96
CA ARG A 163 8.18 -21.74 1.50
C ARG A 163 8.61 -23.08 2.05
N ASP A 164 7.67 -24.01 2.28
CA ASP A 164 7.99 -25.38 2.71
C ASP A 164 8.90 -25.47 3.97
N ILE A 165 8.81 -24.50 4.90
CA ILE A 165 9.56 -24.49 6.18
C ILE A 165 8.59 -24.80 7.34
N ASN A 166 9.07 -25.45 8.41
CA ASN A 166 8.29 -25.58 9.65
C ASN A 166 8.35 -24.29 10.50
N LEU A 167 7.49 -24.19 11.52
CA LEU A 167 7.39 -22.99 12.38
C LEU A 167 8.72 -22.63 13.08
N VAL A 168 9.46 -23.63 13.57
CA VAL A 168 10.78 -23.41 14.20
C VAL A 168 11.79 -22.86 13.20
N GLY A 169 11.80 -23.39 11.97
CA GLY A 169 12.64 -22.91 10.89
C GLY A 169 12.24 -21.50 10.43
N LEU A 170 10.95 -21.15 10.47
CA LEU A 170 10.48 -19.81 10.16
C LEU A 170 10.98 -18.77 11.17
N GLN A 171 10.95 -19.08 12.46
CA GLN A 171 11.51 -18.20 13.48
C GLN A 171 13.01 -17.95 13.24
N GLN A 172 13.78 -19.02 12.97
CA GLN A 172 15.20 -18.90 12.64
C GLN A 172 15.43 -18.12 11.34
N TYR A 173 14.51 -18.26 10.37
CA TYR A 173 14.54 -17.51 9.12
C TYR A 173 14.36 -16.02 9.38
N LEU A 174 13.35 -15.62 10.16
CA LEU A 174 13.12 -14.22 10.53
C LEU A 174 14.29 -13.63 11.32
N GLN A 175 14.89 -14.39 12.24
CA GLN A 175 16.13 -13.97 12.93
C GLN A 175 17.32 -13.82 11.97
N SER A 176 17.38 -14.62 10.91
CA SER A 176 18.37 -14.44 9.84
C SER A 176 18.09 -13.17 9.03
N VAL A 177 16.81 -12.86 8.75
CA VAL A 177 16.41 -11.61 8.11
C VAL A 177 16.75 -10.40 8.98
N GLN A 178 16.48 -10.45 10.30
CA GLN A 178 16.87 -9.40 11.24
C GLN A 178 18.37 -9.09 11.15
N ARG A 179 19.23 -10.12 11.21
CA ARG A 179 20.69 -9.98 11.05
C ARG A 179 21.09 -9.37 9.71
N VAL A 180 20.41 -9.75 8.63
CA VAL A 180 20.60 -9.16 7.30
C VAL A 180 20.29 -7.66 7.33
N LEU A 181 19.15 -7.27 7.89
CA LEU A 181 18.72 -5.87 7.94
C LEU A 181 19.66 -5.04 8.81
N THR A 182 20.06 -5.54 9.98
CA THR A 182 21.07 -4.88 10.82
C THR A 182 22.36 -4.63 10.03
N ALA A 183 22.91 -5.64 9.35
CA ALA A 183 24.15 -5.48 8.59
C ALA A 183 24.03 -4.46 7.45
N VAL A 184 22.90 -4.46 6.73
CA VAL A 184 22.67 -3.55 5.60
C VAL A 184 22.42 -2.11 6.07
N MET A 185 21.73 -1.93 7.20
CA MET A 185 21.47 -0.61 7.77
C MET A 185 22.71 0.06 8.33
N HIS A 186 23.55 -0.65 9.09
CA HIS A 186 24.82 -0.11 9.60
C HIS A 186 25.78 0.21 8.46
N SER A 187 25.66 -0.48 7.33
CA SER A 187 26.38 -0.06 6.14
C SER A 187 25.91 1.34 5.67
N GLY A 188 24.65 1.74 5.77
CA GLY A 188 24.23 3.09 5.35
C GLY A 188 24.96 4.25 6.05
N GLU A 189 25.22 4.14 7.36
CA GLU A 189 25.56 5.25 8.26
C GLU A 189 27.03 5.72 8.20
N ASP A 190 27.97 4.85 7.81
CA ASP A 190 29.38 5.24 7.63
C ASP A 190 29.61 6.29 6.51
N GLN A 191 28.57 6.66 5.76
CA GLN A 191 28.65 7.68 4.70
C GLN A 191 28.60 9.13 5.20
N GLU A 192 28.03 9.41 6.38
CA GLU A 192 27.82 10.82 6.82
C GLU A 192 28.93 11.36 7.73
N ASN A 193 29.67 10.52 8.45
CA ASN A 193 30.67 10.98 9.42
C ASN A 193 32.09 11.20 8.85
N GLU A 194 32.32 10.98 7.55
CA GLU A 194 33.64 11.14 6.93
C GLU A 194 33.89 12.55 6.33
N VAL A 195 33.25 13.59 6.88
CA VAL A 195 33.54 15.00 6.52
C VAL A 195 33.69 15.87 7.77
N THR A 196 34.82 15.74 8.49
CA THR A 196 35.38 16.87 9.24
C THR A 196 36.89 16.67 9.48
N PRO A 197 37.78 17.35 8.74
CA PRO A 197 39.19 17.37 9.09
C PRO A 197 39.40 18.45 10.16
N LEU A 198 39.31 18.09 11.44
CA LEU A 198 39.80 18.93 12.51
C LEU A 198 41.32 18.77 12.61
N ALA A 199 42.03 19.80 12.16
CA ALA A 199 43.46 19.97 12.33
C ALA A 199 43.85 19.89 13.81
N ARG A 200 44.65 18.88 14.16
CA ARG A 200 45.58 18.94 15.28
C ARG A 200 46.91 18.39 14.82
N GLU A 201 47.83 19.33 14.59
CA GLU A 201 49.26 19.07 14.62
C GLU A 201 49.60 18.48 15.99
N ASP A 202 50.18 17.28 16.03
CA ASP A 202 51.29 17.01 16.94
C ASP A 202 52.04 15.75 16.51
N ASN A 203 53.36 15.89 16.50
CA ASN A 203 54.35 14.94 16.04
C ASN A 203 54.41 13.69 16.95
N GLN A 204 54.36 12.50 16.35
CA GLN A 204 55.14 11.36 16.83
C GLN A 204 55.32 10.30 15.73
N GLU A 205 56.58 10.11 15.33
CA GLU A 205 57.06 9.07 14.42
C GLU A 205 56.87 7.68 15.03
N HIS A 206 55.78 6.96 14.74
CA HIS A 206 55.71 5.51 14.88
C HIS A 206 55.12 4.91 13.60
N GLY A 207 55.85 3.96 13.00
CA GLY A 207 55.47 3.30 11.76
C GLY A 207 54.12 2.61 11.90
N HIS A 208 53.11 3.15 11.21
CA HIS A 208 51.83 2.52 11.04
C HIS A 208 51.66 2.18 9.56
N GLU A 209 51.45 0.89 9.31
CA GLU A 209 50.95 0.35 8.05
C GLU A 209 49.79 1.23 7.56
N GLU A 210 49.88 1.66 6.30
CA GLU A 210 48.80 2.36 5.61
C GLU A 210 47.51 1.53 5.71
N THR A 211 46.69 1.85 6.70
CA THR A 211 45.32 1.37 6.79
C THR A 211 44.58 2.11 5.69
N ARG A 212 44.62 1.54 4.49
CA ARG A 212 43.82 1.99 3.35
C ARG A 212 42.38 2.12 3.84
N SER A 213 41.85 3.34 3.84
CA SER A 213 40.44 3.59 4.11
C SER A 213 39.62 2.65 3.21
N CYS A 214 38.76 1.83 3.82
CA CYS A 214 38.00 0.81 3.11
C CYS A 214 36.88 1.48 2.30
N SER A 215 37.24 2.08 1.17
CA SER A 215 36.27 2.61 0.21
C SER A 215 35.41 1.45 -0.26
N ARG A 216 34.10 1.48 -0.01
CA ARG A 216 33.21 0.39 -0.43
C ARG A 216 33.34 0.13 -1.92
N ILE A 217 33.76 -1.09 -2.23
CA ILE A 217 34.04 -1.55 -3.60
C ILE A 217 32.76 -1.68 -4.44
N TRP A 218 31.59 -1.75 -3.78
CA TRP A 218 30.32 -2.12 -4.41
C TRP A 218 29.27 -1.00 -4.37
N PRO A 219 28.55 -0.76 -5.49
CA PRO A 219 27.61 0.35 -5.64
C PRO A 219 26.20 0.12 -5.06
N PHE A 220 25.97 -0.91 -4.25
CA PHE A 220 24.61 -1.28 -3.82
C PHE A 220 24.09 -0.39 -2.70
N VAL A 221 22.89 0.19 -2.90
CA VAL A 221 22.20 1.03 -1.93
C VAL A 221 20.87 0.39 -1.56
N PHE A 222 20.74 -0.01 -0.29
CA PHE A 222 19.51 -0.62 0.20
C PHE A 222 18.36 0.37 0.21
N LYS A 223 17.17 -0.08 -0.21
CA LYS A 223 15.96 0.75 -0.24
C LYS A 223 14.84 0.24 0.63
N ALA A 224 14.51 -1.05 0.52
CA ALA A 224 13.42 -1.64 1.28
C ALA A 224 13.51 -3.17 1.33
N VAL A 225 12.75 -3.74 2.24
CA VAL A 225 12.48 -5.17 2.34
C VAL A 225 11.02 -5.47 2.01
N GLU A 226 10.79 -6.65 1.44
CA GLU A 226 9.48 -7.24 1.27
C GLU A 226 9.46 -8.60 1.94
N LEU A 227 8.37 -8.85 2.66
CA LEU A 227 8.23 -10.07 3.43
C LEU A 227 6.88 -10.69 3.11
N ASN A 228 6.91 -11.87 2.50
CA ASN A 228 5.74 -12.66 2.16
C ASN A 228 5.63 -13.86 3.10
N LEU A 229 4.70 -13.80 4.05
CA LEU A 229 4.46 -14.87 5.02
C LEU A 229 3.15 -15.62 4.79
N ARG A 230 2.57 -15.55 3.60
CA ARG A 230 1.24 -16.10 3.27
C ARG A 230 1.05 -17.58 3.64
N GLU A 231 2.10 -18.40 3.54
CA GLU A 231 2.02 -19.85 3.77
C GLU A 231 2.11 -20.27 5.25
N PHE A 232 2.31 -19.32 6.16
CA PHE A 232 2.59 -19.62 7.57
C PHE A 232 1.45 -19.20 8.49
N GLU A 233 1.54 -19.58 9.76
CA GLU A 233 0.64 -19.11 10.80
C GLU A 233 1.38 -18.12 11.70
N LEU A 234 0.66 -17.08 12.15
CA LEU A 234 1.15 -16.19 13.19
C LEU A 234 0.99 -16.90 14.54
N ASN A 235 2.07 -17.45 15.06
CA ASN A 235 2.19 -17.89 16.44
C ASN A 235 2.96 -16.85 17.28
N GLU A 236 3.09 -17.09 18.58
CA GLU A 236 3.79 -16.19 19.51
C GLU A 236 5.23 -15.87 19.09
N SER A 237 6.02 -16.86 18.67
CA SER A 237 7.43 -16.66 18.33
C SER A 237 7.61 -15.87 17.03
N VAL A 238 6.74 -16.10 16.04
CA VAL A 238 6.71 -15.37 14.77
C VAL A 238 6.25 -13.93 15.00
N ALA A 239 5.20 -13.71 15.79
CA ALA A 239 4.70 -12.37 16.11
C ALA A 239 5.77 -11.51 16.80
N ARG A 240 6.53 -12.08 17.76
CA ARG A 240 7.65 -11.36 18.39
C ARG A 240 8.80 -11.09 17.43
N ALA A 241 9.20 -12.07 16.62
CA ALA A 241 10.27 -11.88 15.64
C ALA A 241 9.91 -10.80 14.59
N LEU A 242 8.63 -10.74 14.18
CA LEU A 242 8.11 -9.69 13.30
C LEU A 242 8.12 -8.32 13.96
N LYS A 243 7.62 -8.21 15.20
CA LYS A 243 7.68 -6.98 15.99
C LYS A 243 9.11 -6.45 16.04
N GLU A 244 10.06 -7.28 16.47
CA GLU A 244 11.48 -6.93 16.54
C GLU A 244 12.04 -6.49 15.18
N LEU A 245 11.69 -7.21 14.10
CA LEU A 245 12.15 -6.88 12.75
C LEU A 245 11.67 -5.50 12.30
N VAL A 246 10.40 -5.17 12.52
CA VAL A 246 9.84 -3.86 12.18
C VAL A 246 10.46 -2.76 13.05
N MET A 247 10.67 -3.04 14.33
CA MET A 247 11.31 -2.11 15.27
C MET A 247 12.78 -1.82 14.98
N LEU A 248 13.45 -2.58 14.09
CA LEU A 248 14.79 -2.24 13.59
C LEU A 248 14.80 -0.93 12.79
N GLY A 249 13.65 -0.45 12.30
CA GLY A 249 13.55 0.78 11.51
C GLY A 249 13.88 0.61 10.02
N ALA A 250 14.17 -0.60 9.55
CA ALA A 250 14.37 -0.88 8.13
C ALA A 250 13.07 -0.68 7.35
N ARG A 251 13.08 0.05 6.23
CA ARG A 251 11.88 0.24 5.37
C ARG A 251 11.30 -1.07 4.85
N VAL A 252 10.05 -1.36 5.19
CA VAL A 252 9.30 -2.53 4.69
C VAL A 252 8.29 -2.05 3.64
N SER A 253 8.59 -2.25 2.35
CA SER A 253 7.68 -1.75 1.30
C SER A 253 6.41 -2.57 1.16
N CYS A 254 6.45 -3.87 1.52
CA CYS A 254 5.27 -4.74 1.48
C CYS A 254 5.42 -5.87 2.49
N LEU A 255 4.40 -6.03 3.34
CA LEU A 255 4.28 -7.11 4.31
C LEU A 255 3.00 -7.89 4.04
N GLN A 256 3.12 -9.16 3.64
CA GLN A 256 1.99 -10.05 3.45
C GLN A 256 1.83 -10.93 4.69
N LEU A 257 0.70 -10.80 5.39
CA LEU A 257 0.41 -11.49 6.64
C LEU A 257 -0.70 -12.53 6.46
N PRO A 258 -0.52 -13.73 7.02
CA PRO A 258 -1.59 -14.70 7.16
C PRO A 258 -2.44 -14.34 8.39
N LEU A 259 -3.76 -14.43 8.27
CA LEU A 259 -4.68 -14.20 9.39
C LEU A 259 -5.54 -15.44 9.70
N LYS A 260 -5.12 -16.63 9.27
CA LYS A 260 -5.85 -17.88 9.56
C LYS A 260 -6.13 -18.09 11.04
N ALA A 261 -7.26 -18.73 11.31
CA ALA A 261 -7.54 -19.36 12.58
C ALA A 261 -6.56 -20.52 12.82
N THR A 262 -5.99 -20.58 14.01
CA THR A 262 -5.48 -21.81 14.58
C THR A 262 -6.69 -22.48 15.25
N ASP A 263 -6.93 -23.78 15.03
CA ASP A 263 -8.03 -24.51 15.67
C ASP A 263 -8.17 -24.08 17.15
N PHE A 264 -9.35 -23.59 17.57
CA PHE A 264 -9.65 -22.98 18.89
C PHE A 264 -9.27 -23.82 20.13
N LEU A 265 -8.76 -25.03 19.93
CA LEU A 265 -8.39 -26.00 20.95
C LEU A 265 -6.89 -26.36 20.91
N SER A 266 -6.08 -25.72 20.07
CA SER A 266 -4.64 -25.96 20.03
C SER A 266 -3.90 -25.04 21.00
N GLU A 267 -2.91 -25.58 21.71
CA GLU A 267 -1.92 -24.81 22.48
C GLU A 267 -1.03 -23.91 21.59
N ASP A 268 -1.27 -23.91 20.28
CA ASP A 268 -0.49 -23.23 19.24
C ASP A 268 -1.09 -21.86 18.84
N GLU A 269 -2.23 -21.44 19.40
CA GLU A 269 -2.79 -20.10 19.15
C GLU A 269 -1.85 -19.00 19.66
N CYS A 270 -1.61 -17.97 18.85
CA CYS A 270 -0.84 -16.80 19.29
C CYS A 270 -1.61 -16.05 20.39
N PRO A 271 -1.03 -15.88 21.58
CA PRO A 271 -1.70 -15.12 22.62
C PRO A 271 -1.97 -13.67 22.15
N ARG A 272 -3.11 -13.10 22.57
CA ARG A 272 -3.57 -11.77 22.11
C ARG A 272 -2.51 -10.68 22.30
N GLN A 273 -1.71 -10.75 23.36
CA GLN A 273 -0.70 -9.73 23.65
C GLN A 273 0.44 -9.69 22.62
N PRO A 274 1.24 -10.76 22.40
CA PRO A 274 2.24 -10.80 21.33
C PRO A 274 1.68 -10.40 19.95
N LEU A 275 0.45 -10.82 19.65
CA LEU A 275 -0.21 -10.47 18.40
C LEU A 275 -0.51 -8.96 18.29
N ALA A 276 -1.10 -8.38 19.34
CA ALA A 276 -1.42 -6.96 19.39
C ALA A 276 -0.16 -6.09 19.32
N GLU A 277 0.89 -6.44 20.07
CA GLU A 277 2.18 -5.75 20.00
C GLU A 277 2.79 -5.80 18.59
N CYS A 278 2.64 -6.93 17.89
CA CYS A 278 3.06 -7.10 16.51
C CYS A 278 2.25 -6.18 15.56
N PHE A 279 0.92 -6.17 15.64
CA PHE A 279 0.09 -5.30 14.79
C PHE A 279 0.31 -3.82 15.07
N LEU A 280 0.50 -3.42 16.33
CA LEU A 280 0.85 -2.04 16.68
C LEU A 280 2.22 -1.66 16.11
N ALA A 281 3.22 -2.54 16.16
CA ALA A 281 4.51 -2.29 15.53
C ALA A 281 4.38 -2.17 14.00
N ILE A 282 3.66 -3.09 13.35
CA ILE A 282 3.47 -3.10 11.90
C ILE A 282 2.76 -1.83 11.41
N THR A 283 1.68 -1.41 12.07
CA THR A 283 0.91 -0.22 11.69
C THR A 283 1.59 1.11 12.07
N GLY A 284 2.72 1.04 12.80
CA GLY A 284 3.42 2.22 13.30
C GLY A 284 2.69 2.92 14.41
N GLY A 285 1.97 2.15 15.23
CA GLY A 285 1.14 2.64 16.32
C GLY A 285 1.84 3.78 17.03
N GLY A 286 1.36 5.00 16.80
CA GLY A 286 2.06 6.24 17.17
C GLY A 286 2.26 6.37 18.68
N SER A 287 1.56 7.30 19.33
CA SER A 287 1.53 7.38 20.80
C SER A 287 1.02 6.08 21.47
N ARG A 288 0.41 5.17 20.68
CA ARG A 288 -0.32 3.97 21.12
C ARG A 288 0.53 2.70 21.25
N SER A 289 1.70 2.61 20.60
CA SER A 289 2.56 1.40 20.66
C SER A 289 3.21 1.13 22.02
N ARG A 290 3.31 2.16 22.87
CA ARG A 290 3.87 2.09 24.24
C ARG A 290 2.81 2.27 25.33
N LEU A 291 1.54 2.06 25.02
CA LEU A 291 0.47 2.18 26.02
C LEU A 291 0.51 1.08 27.06
N PHE A 292 1.09 -0.07 26.73
CA PHE A 292 1.01 -1.27 27.56
C PHE A 292 2.38 -1.88 27.80
N SER A 293 2.63 -2.29 29.03
CA SER A 293 3.73 -3.19 29.39
C SER A 293 3.20 -4.59 29.67
N SER A 294 4.04 -5.59 29.40
CA SER A 294 3.78 -6.96 29.81
C SER A 294 3.89 -7.08 31.34
N THR A 295 2.88 -7.66 31.98
CA THR A 295 2.86 -7.95 33.42
C THR A 295 3.99 -8.90 33.86
N PHE A 296 4.66 -9.56 32.90
CA PHE A 296 5.71 -10.56 33.14
C PHE A 296 7.09 -10.23 32.54
N ALA A 297 7.29 -9.06 31.93
CA ALA A 297 8.60 -8.66 31.43
C ALA A 297 9.37 -7.85 32.49
N LEU A 298 10.39 -8.46 33.09
CA LEU A 298 11.48 -7.73 33.74
C LEU A 298 12.30 -7.06 32.63
N GLU A 299 11.96 -5.83 32.24
CA GLU A 299 12.82 -5.04 31.36
C GLU A 299 13.94 -4.35 32.16
N PRO A 300 15.15 -4.25 31.58
CA PRO A 300 16.23 -3.44 32.12
C PRO A 300 15.93 -1.95 31.91
N GLN A 301 16.17 -1.16 32.96
CA GLN A 301 16.03 0.30 32.98
C GLN A 301 16.78 0.93 31.79
N HIS A 302 16.06 1.49 30.83
CA HIS A 302 16.61 2.47 29.88
C HIS A 302 16.11 3.85 30.29
N ASP A 303 17.06 4.74 30.57
CA ASP A 303 16.82 6.14 30.89
C ASP A 303 16.01 6.82 29.78
N GLU A 304 15.04 7.64 30.18
CA GLU A 304 14.27 8.53 29.32
C GLU A 304 15.23 9.47 28.58
N CYS A 305 15.51 9.17 27.32
CA CYS A 305 16.04 10.12 26.36
C CYS A 305 15.04 10.23 25.21
N ASP A 306 14.61 11.47 24.94
CA ASP A 306 13.87 11.90 23.74
C ASP A 306 14.72 11.64 22.48
N VAL A 307 14.86 10.37 22.09
CA VAL A 307 15.42 9.96 20.81
C VAL A 307 14.26 9.84 19.85
N ASP A 308 14.32 10.56 18.73
CA ASP A 308 13.34 10.53 17.63
C ASP A 308 12.83 9.09 17.42
N GLU A 309 11.54 8.89 17.67
CA GLU A 309 10.93 7.56 17.75
C GLU A 309 11.07 6.82 16.41
N PRO A 310 11.47 5.54 16.39
CA PRO A 310 11.43 4.76 15.17
C PRO A 310 9.97 4.56 14.77
N SER A 311 9.48 5.40 13.86
CA SER A 311 8.19 5.24 13.20
C SER A 311 8.19 3.93 12.42
N SER A 312 7.11 3.15 12.44
CA SER A 312 7.01 1.98 11.57
C SER A 312 7.25 2.39 10.13
N SER A 313 7.93 1.50 9.45
CA SER A 313 8.45 1.65 8.13
C SER A 313 7.68 0.78 7.12
N VAL A 314 6.57 0.15 7.57
CA VAL A 314 5.71 -0.73 6.75
C VAL A 314 4.73 0.11 5.95
N GLU A 315 4.91 0.16 4.64
CA GLU A 315 4.10 1.02 3.75
C GLU A 315 2.81 0.33 3.28
N THR A 316 2.89 -0.95 2.93
CA THR A 316 1.78 -1.74 2.40
C THR A 316 1.58 -3.01 3.20
N ILE A 317 0.36 -3.24 3.68
CA ILE A 317 -0.07 -4.47 4.37
C ILE A 317 -0.99 -5.24 3.43
N VAL A 318 -0.66 -6.52 3.19
CA VAL A 318 -1.47 -7.42 2.36
C VAL A 318 -1.99 -8.58 3.20
N ILE A 319 -3.30 -8.78 3.18
CA ILE A 319 -3.98 -9.94 3.76
C ILE A 319 -4.45 -10.79 2.59
N ASN A 320 -3.86 -11.97 2.40
CA ASN A 320 -4.18 -12.86 1.29
C ASN A 320 -4.56 -14.24 1.81
N ASP A 321 -5.73 -14.28 2.41
CA ASP A 321 -6.18 -15.43 3.16
C ASP A 321 -7.68 -15.66 2.98
N VAL A 322 -8.04 -16.92 2.74
CA VAL A 322 -9.42 -17.33 2.44
C VAL A 322 -10.20 -17.61 3.73
N GLU A 323 -9.50 -17.93 4.82
CA GLU A 323 -10.07 -18.29 6.14
C GLU A 323 -9.54 -17.34 7.22
N THR A 324 -9.72 -16.04 7.01
CA THR A 324 -9.26 -15.01 7.97
C THR A 324 -10.05 -15.11 9.27
N ASP A 325 -9.37 -15.24 10.41
CA ASP A 325 -9.97 -15.23 11.74
C ASP A 325 -10.53 -13.84 12.10
N ASP A 326 -11.76 -13.82 12.61
CA ASP A 326 -12.50 -12.59 12.92
C ASP A 326 -11.82 -11.78 14.02
N ARG A 327 -11.23 -12.43 15.03
CA ARG A 327 -10.57 -11.75 16.17
C ARG A 327 -9.26 -11.12 15.72
N ARG A 328 -8.46 -11.83 14.93
CA ARG A 328 -7.21 -11.31 14.36
C ARG A 328 -7.48 -10.16 13.41
N PHE A 329 -8.55 -10.25 12.61
CA PHE A 329 -8.97 -9.18 11.70
C PHE A 329 -9.45 -7.93 12.46
N ALA A 330 -10.28 -8.10 13.51
CA ALA A 330 -10.73 -7.02 14.39
C ALA A 330 -9.55 -6.33 15.11
N ALA A 331 -8.61 -7.13 15.63
CA ALA A 331 -7.39 -6.64 16.26
C ALA A 331 -6.56 -5.78 15.29
N LEU A 332 -6.35 -6.24 14.05
CA LEU A 332 -5.65 -5.47 13.03
C LEU A 332 -6.40 -4.17 12.66
N CYS A 333 -7.72 -4.23 12.44
CA CYS A 333 -8.55 -3.06 12.15
C CYS A 333 -8.48 -2.02 13.27
N SER A 334 -8.52 -2.47 14.54
CA SER A 334 -8.38 -1.58 15.69
C SER A 334 -7.01 -0.88 15.75
N ALA A 335 -5.94 -1.52 15.27
CA ALA A 335 -4.62 -0.91 15.13
C ALA A 335 -4.56 0.09 13.96
N LEU A 336 -5.17 -0.24 12.82
CA LEU A 336 -5.16 0.58 11.61
C LEU A 336 -5.81 1.95 11.79
N ARG A 337 -6.78 2.08 12.72
CA ARG A 337 -7.43 3.34 13.06
C ARG A 337 -6.44 4.44 13.49
N GLY A 338 -5.33 4.05 14.12
CA GLY A 338 -4.26 4.96 14.57
C GLY A 338 -2.93 4.76 13.82
N ALA A 339 -2.96 4.16 12.63
CA ALA A 339 -1.75 3.85 11.87
C ALA A 339 -1.00 5.11 11.43
N SER A 340 0.31 5.14 11.63
CA SER A 340 1.17 6.25 11.18
C SER A 340 2.17 5.86 10.06
N GLY A 341 2.49 4.57 9.94
CA GLY A 341 3.43 4.06 8.93
C GLY A 341 2.77 3.44 7.70
N ALA A 342 1.58 2.85 7.86
CA ALA A 342 0.90 2.11 6.79
C ALA A 342 0.06 3.02 5.90
N HIS A 343 0.30 2.98 4.59
CA HIS A 343 -0.37 3.83 3.60
C HIS A 343 -1.35 3.07 2.70
N GLU A 344 -1.13 1.76 2.54
CA GLU A 344 -1.92 0.89 1.67
C GLU A 344 -2.33 -0.40 2.40
N LEU A 345 -3.63 -0.71 2.34
CA LEU A 345 -4.18 -1.98 2.78
C LEU A 345 -4.72 -2.75 1.58
N VAL A 346 -4.28 -3.99 1.41
CA VAL A 346 -4.75 -4.90 0.36
C VAL A 346 -5.41 -6.11 1.01
N LEU A 347 -6.68 -6.33 0.71
CA LEU A 347 -7.49 -7.46 1.15
C LEU A 347 -7.77 -8.36 -0.06
N GLU A 348 -7.18 -9.54 -0.09
CA GLU A 348 -7.42 -10.56 -1.12
C GLU A 348 -8.17 -11.75 -0.49
N TYR A 349 -9.44 -11.91 -0.88
CA TYR A 349 -10.33 -13.01 -0.43
C TYR A 349 -10.59 -13.07 1.08
N ALA A 350 -10.34 -11.98 1.81
CA ALA A 350 -10.48 -11.89 3.26
C ALA A 350 -11.90 -12.20 3.77
N PHE A 351 -12.90 -12.10 2.89
CA PHE A 351 -14.32 -12.30 3.20
C PHE A 351 -14.96 -13.50 2.47
N ALA A 352 -14.19 -14.31 1.74
CA ALA A 352 -14.73 -15.23 0.73
C ALA A 352 -15.45 -16.47 1.30
N GLN A 353 -15.08 -16.94 2.50
CA GLN A 353 -15.66 -18.14 3.14
C GLN A 353 -16.43 -17.84 4.43
N ASP A 354 -16.62 -16.57 4.75
CA ASP A 354 -17.26 -16.18 6.01
C ASP A 354 -18.75 -16.52 6.03
N SER A 355 -19.25 -16.84 7.22
CA SER A 355 -20.69 -16.83 7.47
C SER A 355 -21.25 -15.41 7.30
N ARG A 356 -22.56 -15.28 7.09
CA ARG A 356 -23.21 -13.96 6.91
C ARG A 356 -22.91 -13.01 8.09
N GLU A 357 -22.90 -13.52 9.31
CA GLU A 357 -22.69 -12.74 10.54
C GLU A 357 -21.21 -12.34 10.71
N ALA A 358 -20.28 -13.29 10.55
CA ALA A 358 -18.83 -13.04 10.58
C ALA A 358 -18.41 -12.02 9.52
N ARG A 359 -18.95 -12.16 8.30
CA ARG A 359 -18.72 -11.24 7.19
C ARG A 359 -19.20 -9.82 7.52
N ALA A 360 -20.43 -9.69 8.02
CA ALA A 360 -20.97 -8.39 8.42
C ALA A 360 -20.10 -7.73 9.49
N LEU A 361 -19.65 -8.49 10.49
CA LEU A 361 -18.78 -7.99 11.55
C LEU A 361 -17.43 -7.51 11.01
N LYS A 362 -16.77 -8.26 10.13
CA LYS A 362 -15.51 -7.81 9.50
C LYS A 362 -15.72 -6.50 8.74
N TRP A 363 -16.83 -6.34 8.02
CA TRP A 363 -17.16 -5.08 7.36
C TRP A 363 -17.36 -3.93 8.34
N LYS A 364 -18.02 -4.17 9.49
CA LYS A 364 -18.13 -3.18 10.57
C LYS A 364 -16.77 -2.74 11.10
N TRP A 365 -15.86 -3.69 11.36
CA TRP A 365 -14.49 -3.40 11.81
C TRP A 365 -13.68 -2.63 10.78
N LEU A 366 -13.77 -3.01 9.50
CA LEU A 366 -13.10 -2.30 8.43
C LEU A 366 -13.63 -0.87 8.27
N ALA A 367 -14.96 -0.69 8.34
CA ALA A 367 -15.60 0.61 8.28
C ALA A 367 -15.22 1.50 9.47
N TYR A 368 -15.18 0.93 10.67
CA TYR A 368 -14.68 1.63 11.84
C TYR A 368 -13.21 2.02 11.70
N ALA A 369 -12.37 1.18 11.12
CA ALA A 369 -10.95 1.50 10.97
C ALA A 369 -10.70 2.63 9.95
N LEU A 370 -11.45 2.64 8.83
CA LEU A 370 -11.11 3.41 7.64
C LEU A 370 -12.16 4.43 7.19
N PHE A 371 -13.41 4.34 7.66
CA PHE A 371 -14.57 5.12 7.17
C PHE A 371 -15.25 6.01 8.21
N THR A 372 -14.88 5.92 9.49
CA THR A 372 -15.42 6.80 10.54
C THR A 372 -14.44 7.91 10.91
N PRO A 373 -14.93 9.13 11.25
CA PRO A 373 -14.10 10.21 11.75
C PRO A 373 -13.30 9.80 13.00
N ASN A 374 -12.08 10.32 13.11
CA ASN A 374 -11.22 10.12 14.26
C ASN A 374 -10.34 11.36 14.46
N ASP A 375 -10.07 11.72 15.73
CA ASP A 375 -9.15 12.80 16.08
C ASP A 375 -7.72 12.50 15.60
N GLU A 376 -7.38 11.22 15.53
CA GLU A 376 -6.11 10.74 14.99
C GLU A 376 -6.24 10.40 13.51
N LYS A 377 -5.43 11.06 12.68
CA LYS A 377 -5.41 10.83 11.23
C LYS A 377 -4.71 9.51 10.93
N SER A 378 -5.47 8.49 10.53
CA SER A 378 -4.88 7.30 9.92
C SER A 378 -4.11 7.68 8.65
N SER A 379 -2.91 7.14 8.53
CA SER A 379 -2.02 7.30 7.37
C SER A 379 -2.42 6.43 6.18
N VAL A 380 -3.37 5.51 6.36
CA VAL A 380 -3.90 4.64 5.29
C VAL A 380 -4.74 5.49 4.35
N LYS A 381 -4.30 5.61 3.10
CA LYS A 381 -4.99 6.38 2.04
C LYS A 381 -5.47 5.51 0.89
N LYS A 382 -4.87 4.32 0.75
CA LYS A 382 -5.18 3.38 -0.32
C LYS A 382 -5.76 2.09 0.23
N LEU A 383 -6.89 1.68 -0.33
CA LEU A 383 -7.57 0.44 0.00
C LEU A 383 -7.79 -0.36 -1.29
N VAL A 384 -7.33 -1.61 -1.30
CA VAL A 384 -7.56 -2.56 -2.38
C VAL A 384 -8.36 -3.72 -1.81
N ILE A 385 -9.54 -3.97 -2.35
CA ILE A 385 -10.40 -5.09 -1.96
C ILE A 385 -10.61 -5.96 -3.19
N ASN A 386 -10.06 -7.17 -3.15
CA ASN A 386 -10.24 -8.17 -4.18
C ASN A 386 -11.15 -9.29 -3.65
N GLU A 387 -12.45 -9.09 -3.85
CA GLU A 387 -13.49 -9.98 -3.33
C GLU A 387 -14.33 -10.57 -4.45
N LEU A 388 -14.86 -11.76 -4.18
CA LEU A 388 -15.72 -12.41 -5.14
C LEU A 388 -17.02 -11.62 -5.34
N GLN A 389 -17.63 -11.13 -4.26
CA GLN A 389 -18.91 -10.39 -4.32
C GLN A 389 -19.01 -9.33 -3.22
N LEU A 390 -19.71 -8.23 -3.53
CA LEU A 390 -20.19 -7.23 -2.56
C LEU A 390 -21.71 -7.40 -2.41
N LEU A 391 -22.18 -7.65 -1.19
CA LEU A 391 -23.56 -7.96 -0.85
C LEU A 391 -24.27 -6.73 -0.24
N ALA A 392 -25.61 -6.72 -0.28
CA ALA A 392 -26.40 -5.67 0.37
C ALA A 392 -26.18 -5.64 1.89
N ASP A 393 -26.03 -6.81 2.51
CA ASP A 393 -25.74 -6.93 3.95
C ASP A 393 -24.38 -6.31 4.32
N ASP A 394 -23.40 -6.38 3.43
CA ASP A 394 -22.08 -5.75 3.64
C ASP A 394 -22.23 -4.22 3.73
N VAL A 395 -23.02 -3.66 2.81
CA VAL A 395 -23.28 -2.22 2.76
C VAL A 395 -24.11 -1.77 3.95
N GLU A 396 -25.07 -2.58 4.40
CA GLU A 396 -25.84 -2.33 5.63
C GLU A 396 -24.94 -2.34 6.87
N ALA A 397 -23.99 -3.28 6.95
CA ALA A 397 -22.99 -3.32 8.02
C ALA A 397 -22.09 -2.08 8.02
N ILE A 398 -21.62 -1.62 6.85
CA ILE A 398 -20.85 -0.37 6.76
C ILE A 398 -21.71 0.82 7.21
N ALA A 399 -22.96 0.89 6.72
CA ALA A 399 -23.88 1.98 7.03
C ALA A 399 -24.20 2.07 8.52
N SER A 400 -24.31 0.94 9.22
CA SER A 400 -24.58 0.90 10.66
C SER A 400 -23.46 1.54 11.49
N VAL A 401 -22.23 1.57 10.97
CA VAL A 401 -21.07 2.15 11.64
C VAL A 401 -20.83 3.60 11.20
N VAL A 402 -20.90 3.89 9.90
CA VAL A 402 -20.54 5.21 9.34
C VAL A 402 -21.54 6.30 9.72
N HIS A 403 -22.83 5.98 9.82
CA HIS A 403 -23.88 6.97 10.08
C HIS A 403 -24.23 7.18 11.57
N ARG A 404 -23.68 6.36 12.48
CA ARG A 404 -24.02 6.47 13.91
C ARG A 404 -23.11 7.43 14.65
N GLY A 405 -23.68 8.10 15.66
CA GLY A 405 -22.91 8.91 16.60
C GLY A 405 -21.95 8.08 17.46
N LYS A 406 -22.22 6.78 17.65
CA LYS A 406 -21.45 5.87 18.53
C LYS A 406 -20.95 4.61 17.81
N PRO A 407 -20.01 4.74 16.87
CA PRO A 407 -19.59 3.64 16.01
C PRO A 407 -18.93 2.47 16.78
N ALA A 408 -18.30 2.69 17.94
CA ALA A 408 -17.68 1.61 18.72
C ALA A 408 -18.68 0.60 19.31
N GLN A 409 -19.94 1.01 19.55
CA GLN A 409 -20.99 0.15 20.10
C GLN A 409 -21.55 -0.83 19.07
N GLU A 410 -21.40 -0.52 17.77
CA GLU A 410 -21.85 -1.37 16.67
C GLU A 410 -20.89 -2.52 16.37
N LEU A 411 -19.67 -2.44 16.89
CA LEU A 411 -18.64 -3.48 16.82
C LEU A 411 -18.85 -4.59 17.85
N LEU A 412 -19.87 -4.45 18.70
CA LEU A 412 -20.32 -5.52 19.58
C LEU A 412 -20.83 -6.69 18.74
N ASP A 413 -20.41 -7.88 19.13
CA ASP A 413 -20.61 -9.08 18.33
C ASP A 413 -21.24 -10.21 19.16
N PRO A 414 -22.28 -10.88 18.63
CA PRO A 414 -22.78 -12.14 19.13
C PRO A 414 -21.91 -13.39 18.86
N LEU A 415 -20.77 -13.36 18.15
CA LEU A 415 -19.80 -14.48 18.16
C LEU A 415 -19.04 -14.58 19.49
N TRP A 416 -18.99 -13.50 20.27
CA TRP A 416 -18.73 -13.57 21.71
C TRP A 416 -19.92 -14.21 22.43
N ALA A 417 -21.14 -13.98 21.92
CA ALA A 417 -22.38 -14.50 22.47
C ALA A 417 -22.67 -15.98 22.16
N GLU A 418 -22.16 -16.67 21.15
CA GLU A 418 -22.44 -18.13 21.01
C GLU A 418 -21.64 -18.94 22.03
N HIS A 419 -20.35 -18.61 22.24
CA HIS A 419 -19.54 -19.23 23.29
C HIS A 419 -19.99 -18.77 24.69
N GLU A 420 -20.36 -17.48 24.85
CA GLU A 420 -21.01 -16.99 26.07
C GLU A 420 -22.46 -17.52 26.24
N ALA A 421 -23.19 -17.88 25.19
CA ALA A 421 -24.56 -18.41 25.26
C ALA A 421 -24.52 -19.89 25.65
N ILE A 422 -23.55 -20.65 25.15
CA ILE A 422 -23.27 -22.00 25.64
C ILE A 422 -22.86 -21.95 27.13
N GLN A 423 -22.04 -20.98 27.55
CA GLN A 423 -21.71 -20.79 28.97
C GLN A 423 -22.88 -20.25 29.81
N ARG A 424 -23.70 -19.35 29.27
CA ARG A 424 -24.92 -18.86 29.92
C ARG A 424 -25.95 -19.99 30.01
N GLU A 425 -26.09 -20.87 29.02
CA GLU A 425 -26.93 -22.08 29.13
C GLU A 425 -26.39 -23.04 30.21
N VAL A 426 -25.07 -23.23 30.30
CA VAL A 426 -24.42 -24.01 31.37
C VAL A 426 -24.67 -23.39 32.76
N LEU A 427 -24.68 -22.05 32.87
CA LEU A 427 -24.99 -21.32 34.11
C LEU A 427 -26.50 -21.16 34.37
N LEU A 428 -27.35 -21.24 33.34
CA LEU A 428 -28.82 -21.20 33.43
C LEU A 428 -29.40 -22.57 33.78
N VAL A 429 -28.66 -23.68 33.53
CA VAL A 429 -28.97 -24.98 34.15
C VAL A 429 -28.88 -24.92 35.68
N GLU A 430 -28.21 -23.90 36.25
CA GLU A 430 -28.16 -23.64 37.69
C GLU A 430 -29.12 -22.54 38.18
N SER A 431 -29.85 -21.85 37.29
CA SER A 431 -30.80 -20.79 37.67
C SER A 431 -32.09 -20.85 36.86
N ASP A 432 -33.04 -21.61 37.41
CA ASP A 432 -34.34 -21.86 36.81
C ASP A 432 -35.24 -20.61 36.82
N GLY A 433 -35.62 -20.15 35.64
CA GLY A 433 -36.95 -19.59 35.34
C GLY A 433 -37.18 -18.07 35.41
N LYS A 434 -37.21 -17.40 34.25
CA LYS A 434 -38.40 -16.68 33.75
C LYS A 434 -38.20 -16.03 32.37
N HIS A 435 -39.15 -16.34 31.47
CA HIS A 435 -39.38 -15.69 30.18
C HIS A 435 -39.57 -14.17 30.28
N ILE A 436 -39.00 -13.43 29.32
CA ILE A 436 -39.46 -12.08 28.95
C ILE A 436 -39.67 -12.04 27.42
N LYS A 437 -40.80 -11.45 27.03
CA LYS A 437 -41.25 -11.25 25.65
C LYS A 437 -40.79 -9.90 25.12
N ASP A 438 -40.63 -9.85 23.81
CA ASP A 438 -40.47 -8.70 22.91
C ASP A 438 -41.09 -7.39 23.41
N GLN A 439 -40.33 -6.30 23.31
CA GLN A 439 -40.89 -4.97 23.06
C GLN A 439 -39.82 -3.96 22.59
N GLN A 440 -39.82 -3.74 21.28
CA GLN A 440 -39.96 -2.47 20.56
C GLN A 440 -39.22 -1.19 21.05
N GLU A 441 -38.31 -0.76 20.18
CA GLU A 441 -37.59 0.51 20.07
C GLU A 441 -38.49 1.75 20.15
N TRP A 442 -38.03 2.79 20.87
CA TRP A 442 -38.29 4.21 20.56
C TRP A 442 -37.15 5.12 21.08
N GLY A 443 -36.56 5.93 20.19
CA GLY A 443 -36.36 7.38 20.35
C GLY A 443 -35.18 7.92 21.18
N ASP A 444 -34.06 8.14 20.50
CA ASP A 444 -33.18 9.32 20.45
C ASP A 444 -33.07 10.28 21.63
N ASP A 445 -31.82 10.44 22.09
CA ASP A 445 -31.16 11.72 22.36
C ASP A 445 -29.64 11.46 22.20
N GLU A 446 -29.19 11.24 20.96
CA GLU A 446 -27.79 10.86 20.65
C GLU A 446 -26.90 12.11 20.63
N ALA A 447 -26.10 12.28 21.68
CA ALA A 447 -24.89 13.10 21.60
C ALA A 447 -23.95 12.46 20.57
N ASP A 448 -23.46 13.29 19.65
CA ASP A 448 -22.70 12.88 18.48
C ASP A 448 -21.24 12.61 18.92
N GLY A 449 -20.75 11.37 18.83
CA GLY A 449 -19.42 10.94 19.28
C GLY A 449 -19.43 9.69 20.20
N ASP A 450 -18.34 8.91 20.18
CA ASP A 450 -18.19 7.73 21.04
C ASP A 450 -18.16 8.12 22.53
N ASP A 451 -18.76 7.29 23.37
CA ASP A 451 -18.57 7.37 24.82
C ASP A 451 -17.13 6.95 25.15
N MET A 452 -16.35 7.84 25.77
CA MET A 452 -14.95 7.61 26.12
C MET A 452 -14.78 7.41 27.61
N VAL A 453 -13.86 6.52 28.00
CA VAL A 453 -13.40 6.35 29.39
C VAL A 453 -11.94 6.74 29.51
N GLN A 454 -11.59 7.49 30.55
CA GLN A 454 -10.21 7.82 30.88
C GLN A 454 -9.67 6.87 31.96
N LEU A 455 -8.55 6.23 31.65
CA LEU A 455 -7.84 5.27 32.51
C LEU A 455 -6.47 5.83 32.91
N ARG A 456 -5.99 5.42 34.08
CA ARG A 456 -4.74 5.90 34.69
C ARG A 456 -3.61 4.93 34.39
N LYS A 457 -2.38 5.43 34.34
CA LYS A 457 -1.19 4.59 34.44
C LYS A 457 -1.33 3.61 35.61
N GLY A 458 -1.00 2.34 35.37
CA GLY A 458 -1.12 1.24 36.33
C GLY A 458 -2.47 0.52 36.29
N THR A 459 -3.43 0.95 35.46
CA THR A 459 -4.71 0.26 35.30
C THR A 459 -4.49 -1.10 34.62
N VAL A 460 -5.05 -2.15 35.21
CA VAL A 460 -5.08 -3.50 34.63
C VAL A 460 -6.23 -3.58 33.63
N VAL A 461 -5.90 -3.93 32.39
CA VAL A 461 -6.85 -4.19 31.30
C VAL A 461 -6.86 -5.68 31.03
N TYR A 462 -8.04 -6.28 31.08
CA TYR A 462 -8.24 -7.70 30.90
C TYR A 462 -8.52 -8.01 29.43
N LEU A 463 -7.84 -9.03 28.91
CA LEU A 463 -7.91 -9.45 27.52
C LEU A 463 -8.93 -10.56 27.30
N GLU A 464 -9.30 -11.35 28.31
CA GLU A 464 -10.24 -12.45 28.15
C GLU A 464 -11.21 -12.53 29.33
N PRO A 465 -12.53 -12.65 29.09
CA PRO A 465 -13.52 -12.70 30.15
C PRO A 465 -13.72 -14.11 30.75
N LEU A 466 -13.02 -15.14 30.23
CA LEU A 466 -13.39 -16.56 30.39
C LEU A 466 -12.70 -17.31 31.53
N CYS A 467 -11.88 -16.64 32.34
CA CYS A 467 -11.12 -17.34 33.37
C CYS A 467 -11.99 -17.55 34.64
N SER A 468 -12.15 -18.79 35.07
CA SER A 468 -12.97 -19.15 36.24
C SER A 468 -12.36 -18.73 37.59
N SER A 469 -11.09 -18.27 37.59
CA SER A 469 -10.38 -17.82 38.78
C SER A 469 -9.69 -16.47 38.55
N GLN A 470 -9.67 -15.62 39.58
CA GLN A 470 -9.04 -14.28 39.54
C GLN A 470 -7.53 -14.32 39.21
N ASP A 471 -6.85 -15.44 39.53
CA ASP A 471 -5.43 -15.65 39.24
C ASP A 471 -5.15 -15.88 37.74
N GLU A 472 -6.11 -16.45 37.00
CA GLU A 472 -6.01 -16.65 35.55
C GLU A 472 -6.34 -15.37 34.77
N TRP A 473 -7.22 -14.50 35.29
CA TRP A 473 -7.48 -13.17 34.71
C TRP A 473 -6.21 -12.31 34.68
N LEU A 474 -5.37 -12.42 35.71
CA LEU A 474 -4.09 -11.71 35.77
C LEU A 474 -3.10 -12.22 34.70
N GLN A 475 -3.21 -13.49 34.27
CA GLN A 475 -2.36 -14.06 33.24
C GLN A 475 -2.73 -13.57 31.83
N ALA A 476 -4.00 -13.21 31.60
CA ALA A 476 -4.50 -12.60 30.36
C ALA A 476 -4.80 -11.10 30.56
N SER A 477 -3.86 -10.37 31.17
CA SER A 477 -4.00 -8.94 31.43
C SER A 477 -2.76 -8.14 31.03
N ILE A 478 -2.98 -6.88 30.67
CA ILE A 478 -1.93 -5.91 30.37
C ILE A 478 -2.08 -4.71 31.28
N VAL A 479 -0.96 -4.04 31.57
CA VAL A 479 -0.96 -2.86 32.45
C VAL A 479 -0.69 -1.62 31.62
N LEU A 480 -1.53 -0.60 31.83
CA LEU A 480 -1.40 0.67 31.16
C LEU A 480 -0.18 1.45 31.67
N GLU A 481 0.73 1.87 30.78
CA GLU A 481 1.97 2.59 31.14
C GLU A 481 1.83 4.10 31.20
N LYS A 482 0.76 4.64 30.61
CA LYS A 482 0.48 6.07 30.51
C LYS A 482 -1.03 6.30 30.58
N ASP A 483 -1.46 7.45 31.10
CA ASP A 483 -2.88 7.79 31.07
C ASP A 483 -3.40 7.78 29.63
N ALA A 484 -4.55 7.14 29.40
CA ALA A 484 -5.12 6.98 28.07
C ALA A 484 -6.64 6.96 28.11
N ALA A 485 -7.27 7.30 26.98
CA ALA A 485 -8.71 7.23 26.80
C ALA A 485 -9.08 6.17 25.76
N PHE A 486 -10.15 5.43 26.04
CA PHE A 486 -10.65 4.35 25.18
C PHE A 486 -12.14 4.51 24.93
N ALA A 487 -12.60 4.14 23.74
CA ALA A 487 -14.02 4.11 23.40
C ALA A 487 -14.71 2.97 24.14
N VAL A 488 -15.88 3.23 24.69
CA VAL A 488 -16.72 2.27 25.40
C VAL A 488 -17.57 1.53 24.39
N MET A 489 -17.50 0.20 24.42
CA MET A 489 -18.27 -0.65 23.52
C MET A 489 -19.63 -1.00 24.12
N ASN A 490 -19.79 -1.09 25.44
CA ASN A 490 -21.06 -1.43 26.08
C ASN A 490 -21.87 -0.20 26.53
N SER A 491 -23.16 -0.15 26.15
CA SER A 491 -24.12 0.78 26.74
C SER A 491 -24.76 0.09 27.95
N ALA A 492 -24.32 0.39 29.16
CA ALA A 492 -25.10 0.05 30.35
C ALA A 492 -26.33 0.97 30.38
N ARG A 493 -27.39 0.62 29.64
CA ARG A 493 -28.72 1.18 29.84
C ARG A 493 -29.23 0.61 31.15
N SER A 494 -29.14 1.37 32.24
CA SER A 494 -29.87 1.08 33.46
C SER A 494 -31.37 1.35 33.22
N ASP A 495 -32.03 0.49 32.45
CA ASP A 495 -33.47 0.59 32.29
C ASP A 495 -34.12 0.25 33.63
N ASN A 496 -34.76 1.26 34.20
CA ASN A 496 -35.71 1.20 35.29
C ASN A 496 -35.25 0.51 36.57
N GLY A 497 -34.43 1.19 37.39
CA GLY A 497 -34.55 1.23 38.87
C GLY A 497 -34.72 -0.08 39.67
N VAL A 498 -34.59 -1.22 39.04
CA VAL A 498 -34.67 -2.55 39.61
C VAL A 498 -33.24 -3.02 39.62
N LYS A 499 -32.64 -2.96 40.81
CA LYS A 499 -31.36 -3.59 41.09
C LYS A 499 -31.53 -5.09 40.85
N SER A 500 -31.28 -5.55 39.61
CA SER A 500 -30.89 -6.94 39.41
C SER A 500 -29.62 -7.13 40.21
N GLY A 501 -29.61 -8.12 41.10
CA GLY A 501 -28.62 -8.30 42.16
C GLY A 501 -27.22 -8.72 41.69
N VAL A 502 -26.80 -8.35 40.48
CA VAL A 502 -25.44 -8.57 39.98
C VAL A 502 -24.72 -7.22 40.00
N ALA A 503 -24.24 -6.85 41.18
CA ALA A 503 -23.24 -5.81 41.33
C ALA A 503 -21.91 -6.41 40.83
N ASP A 504 -21.47 -6.05 39.62
CA ASP A 504 -20.10 -6.11 39.07
C ASP A 504 -20.13 -6.23 37.53
N GLU A 505 -20.73 -5.25 36.85
CA GLU A 505 -20.75 -5.24 35.37
C GLU A 505 -19.46 -4.56 34.86
N TRP A 506 -18.55 -5.35 34.30
CA TRP A 506 -17.30 -4.89 33.69
C TRP A 506 -17.55 -3.84 32.60
N VAL A 507 -16.63 -2.88 32.44
CA VAL A 507 -16.71 -1.89 31.36
C VAL A 507 -15.96 -2.43 30.15
N GLU A 508 -16.65 -2.53 29.02
CA GLU A 508 -16.07 -3.01 27.76
C GLU A 508 -15.48 -1.83 27.00
N ILE A 509 -14.20 -1.94 26.67
CA ILE A 509 -13.44 -0.88 26.02
C ILE A 509 -12.79 -1.39 24.74
N LEU A 510 -12.66 -0.50 23.78
CA LEU A 510 -11.91 -0.76 22.56
C LEU A 510 -10.45 -0.35 22.73
N VAL A 511 -9.56 -1.33 22.63
CA VAL A 511 -8.11 -1.14 22.78
C VAL A 511 -7.40 -1.36 21.43
N PRO A 512 -6.65 -0.38 20.91
CA PRO A 512 -5.92 -0.50 19.64
C PRO A 512 -4.97 -1.70 19.61
N GLY A 513 -5.03 -2.49 18.54
CA GLY A 513 -4.24 -3.72 18.38
C GLY A 513 -4.78 -4.93 19.12
N TYR A 514 -5.55 -4.73 20.19
CA TYR A 514 -6.17 -5.81 20.95
C TYR A 514 -7.61 -6.06 20.53
N GLY A 515 -8.37 -5.02 20.13
CA GLY A 515 -9.82 -5.12 19.91
C GLY A 515 -10.60 -4.93 21.21
N LYS A 516 -11.60 -5.77 21.47
CA LYS A 516 -12.46 -5.71 22.67
C LYS A 516 -11.73 -6.16 23.94
N CYS A 517 -11.73 -5.33 24.99
CA CYS A 517 -11.12 -5.60 26.30
C CYS A 517 -12.03 -5.18 27.45
N TRP A 518 -11.70 -5.57 28.68
CA TRP A 518 -12.50 -5.27 29.89
C TRP A 518 -11.68 -4.54 30.94
N VAL A 519 -12.32 -3.63 31.65
CA VAL A 519 -11.75 -2.95 32.83
C VAL A 519 -12.74 -2.91 33.96
N HIS A 520 -12.22 -2.96 35.19
CA HIS A 520 -13.06 -2.88 36.37
C HIS A 520 -13.69 -1.49 36.48
N PRO A 521 -14.98 -1.35 36.85
CA PRO A 521 -15.65 -0.05 36.93
C PRO A 521 -14.93 0.96 37.84
N GLU A 522 -14.28 0.49 38.90
CA GLU A 522 -13.51 1.32 39.83
C GLU A 522 -12.25 1.94 39.21
N ALA A 523 -11.73 1.38 38.12
CA ALA A 523 -10.56 1.90 37.43
C ALA A 523 -10.90 3.11 36.52
N VAL A 524 -12.19 3.34 36.23
CA VAL A 524 -12.65 4.43 35.38
C VAL A 524 -12.63 5.74 36.16
N GLN A 525 -11.82 6.70 35.72
CA GLN A 525 -11.76 8.02 36.37
C GLN A 525 -12.84 8.97 35.91
N ALA A 526 -13.08 8.98 34.60
CA ALA A 526 -14.00 9.89 33.96
C ALA A 526 -14.64 9.21 32.75
N LYS A 527 -15.92 9.51 32.53
CA LYS A 527 -16.65 9.21 31.31
C LYS A 527 -16.99 10.54 30.65
N TYR A 528 -16.70 10.65 29.36
CA TYR A 528 -17.04 11.83 28.56
C TYR A 528 -17.42 11.39 27.15
N VAL A 529 -18.16 12.21 26.42
CA VAL A 529 -18.44 11.96 25.00
C VAL A 529 -17.36 12.66 24.19
N SER A 530 -16.76 11.98 23.23
CA SER A 530 -15.79 12.61 22.32
C SER A 530 -16.48 13.72 21.53
N ASP A 531 -15.91 14.93 21.52
CA ASP A 531 -16.44 16.05 20.74
C ASP A 531 -16.27 15.74 19.24
N SER A 532 -17.37 15.38 18.57
CA SER A 532 -17.45 15.16 17.12
C SER A 532 -17.36 16.44 16.28
N HIS A 533 -16.81 17.53 16.83
CA HIS A 533 -16.36 18.71 16.08
C HIS A 533 -15.10 18.35 15.27
N SER A 534 -15.28 17.41 14.35
CA SER A 534 -14.20 16.83 13.58
C SER A 534 -13.63 17.90 12.63
N PRO A 535 -12.30 18.11 12.62
CA PRO A 535 -11.64 18.73 11.48
C PRO A 535 -11.96 17.92 10.21
N PRO A 536 -11.83 18.49 9.00
CA PRO A 536 -12.07 17.76 7.75
C PRO A 536 -11.20 16.51 7.73
N TRP A 537 -11.84 15.38 8.02
CA TRP A 537 -11.24 14.06 7.97
C TRP A 537 -10.91 13.79 6.50
N SER A 538 -9.74 13.22 6.25
CA SER A 538 -9.36 12.78 4.91
C SER A 538 -9.39 11.27 4.97
N GLY A 539 -10.49 10.67 4.52
CA GLY A 539 -10.64 9.23 4.50
C GLY A 539 -9.73 8.57 3.46
N ILE A 540 -10.22 7.46 2.92
CA ILE A 540 -9.59 6.76 1.79
C ILE A 540 -9.73 7.63 0.54
N THR A 541 -8.59 7.93 -0.11
CA THR A 541 -8.54 8.70 -1.36
C THR A 541 -8.36 7.80 -2.58
N ASP A 542 -7.84 6.60 -2.38
CA ASP A 542 -7.49 5.65 -3.43
C ASP A 542 -8.19 4.32 -3.15
N LEU A 543 -9.19 3.97 -3.97
CA LEU A 543 -9.95 2.73 -3.81
C LEU A 543 -9.83 1.87 -5.07
N ALA A 544 -9.40 0.63 -4.88
CA ALA A 544 -9.52 -0.41 -5.91
C ALA A 544 -10.46 -1.51 -5.40
N LEU A 545 -11.55 -1.74 -6.13
CA LEU A 545 -12.55 -2.74 -5.79
C LEU A 545 -12.68 -3.71 -6.96
N VAL A 546 -12.36 -4.97 -6.70
CA VAL A 546 -12.76 -6.09 -7.56
C VAL A 546 -13.95 -6.74 -6.85
N ALA A 547 -15.12 -6.64 -7.48
CA ALA A 547 -16.33 -7.24 -6.96
C ALA A 547 -17.21 -7.70 -8.13
N GLN A 548 -17.55 -8.99 -8.19
CA GLN A 548 -18.64 -9.45 -9.05
C GLN A 548 -19.94 -9.20 -8.31
N VAL A 549 -20.82 -8.35 -8.83
CA VAL A 549 -22.09 -8.09 -8.15
C VAL A 549 -23.17 -9.00 -8.74
N SER A 550 -24.08 -9.49 -7.89
CA SER A 550 -25.15 -10.40 -8.32
C SER A 550 -26.07 -9.75 -9.36
N LYS A 551 -26.59 -10.55 -10.31
CA LYS A 551 -27.28 -10.10 -11.54
C LYS A 551 -28.51 -9.19 -11.34
N SER A 552 -29.11 -9.14 -10.14
CA SER A 552 -30.42 -8.50 -9.91
C SER A 552 -30.38 -7.17 -9.16
N SER A 553 -29.25 -6.78 -8.55
CA SER A 553 -29.20 -5.58 -7.68
C SER A 553 -27.87 -4.82 -7.72
N ALA A 554 -27.04 -5.06 -8.75
CA ALA A 554 -25.67 -4.57 -8.80
C ALA A 554 -25.52 -3.05 -8.63
N ASP A 555 -26.26 -2.29 -9.44
CA ASP A 555 -26.23 -0.83 -9.41
C ASP A 555 -26.66 -0.27 -8.06
N LYS A 556 -27.64 -0.89 -7.39
CA LYS A 556 -28.14 -0.41 -6.10
C LYS A 556 -27.11 -0.60 -4.99
N VAL A 557 -26.47 -1.77 -4.92
CA VAL A 557 -25.47 -2.08 -3.88
C VAL A 557 -24.26 -1.16 -4.05
N LEU A 558 -23.75 -1.00 -5.28
CA LEU A 558 -22.64 -0.08 -5.55
C LEU A 558 -23.01 1.37 -5.25
N THR A 559 -24.21 1.82 -5.66
CA THR A 559 -24.69 3.18 -5.35
C THR A 559 -24.69 3.42 -3.85
N GLN A 560 -25.33 2.54 -3.06
CA GLN A 560 -25.39 2.68 -1.61
C GLN A 560 -24.00 2.63 -0.96
N PHE A 561 -23.09 1.80 -1.49
CA PHE A 561 -21.71 1.76 -1.01
C PHE A 561 -20.98 3.09 -1.25
N PHE A 562 -21.01 3.63 -2.46
CA PHE A 562 -20.31 4.88 -2.77
C PHE A 562 -20.98 6.11 -2.15
N GLU A 563 -22.29 6.09 -1.88
CA GLU A 563 -22.95 7.12 -1.06
C GLU A 563 -22.34 7.22 0.35
N LEU A 564 -21.86 6.09 0.91
CA LEU A 564 -21.23 6.03 2.22
C LEU A 564 -19.77 6.50 2.21
N VAL A 565 -18.98 6.01 1.24
CA VAL A 565 -17.50 6.13 1.28
C VAL A 565 -16.89 6.95 0.14
N GLY A 566 -17.70 7.39 -0.82
CA GLY A 566 -17.24 7.98 -2.09
C GLY A 566 -16.69 9.40 -2.01
N HIS A 567 -17.08 10.16 -0.98
CA HIS A 567 -16.88 11.62 -0.92
C HIS A 567 -15.41 12.05 -1.11
N ASP A 568 -14.48 11.34 -0.46
CA ASP A 568 -13.05 11.67 -0.44
C ASP A 568 -12.25 10.95 -1.53
N ILE A 569 -12.89 10.08 -2.33
CA ILE A 569 -12.21 9.26 -3.32
C ILE A 569 -11.75 10.14 -4.49
N ILE A 570 -10.44 10.11 -4.74
CA ILE A 570 -9.76 10.79 -5.85
C ILE A 570 -9.46 9.79 -6.98
N ASN A 571 -9.11 8.55 -6.62
CA ASN A 571 -8.71 7.50 -7.55
C ASN A 571 -9.57 6.26 -7.32
N LEU A 572 -10.30 5.85 -8.35
CA LEU A 572 -11.17 4.68 -8.31
C LEU A 572 -10.78 3.68 -9.41
N SER A 573 -10.50 2.44 -9.02
CA SER A 573 -10.36 1.30 -9.92
C SER A 573 -11.48 0.30 -9.60
N LEU A 574 -12.45 0.14 -10.49
CA LEU A 574 -13.59 -0.74 -10.28
C LEU A 574 -13.61 -1.84 -11.34
N HIS A 575 -13.42 -3.08 -10.88
CA HIS A 575 -13.55 -4.27 -11.68
C HIS A 575 -14.89 -4.92 -11.35
N THR A 576 -15.83 -4.82 -12.27
CA THR A 576 -17.19 -5.34 -12.10
C THR A 576 -17.70 -5.86 -13.42
N ASN A 577 -18.54 -6.88 -13.37
CA ASN A 577 -19.16 -7.50 -14.54
C ASN A 577 -20.50 -6.84 -14.93
N ILE A 578 -21.10 -6.04 -14.04
CA ILE A 578 -22.45 -5.47 -14.20
C ILE A 578 -22.44 -4.09 -13.53
N LEU A 579 -22.29 -3.03 -14.33
CA LEU A 579 -22.49 -1.65 -13.92
C LEU A 579 -23.26 -0.96 -15.04
N GLY A 580 -24.52 -0.63 -14.75
CA GLY A 580 -25.39 0.13 -15.65
C GLY A 580 -25.13 1.63 -15.60
N GLU A 581 -25.77 2.37 -16.50
CA GLU A 581 -25.65 3.82 -16.61
C GLU A 581 -26.10 4.55 -15.34
N GLN A 582 -27.21 4.10 -14.74
CA GLN A 582 -27.73 4.68 -13.50
C GLN A 582 -26.77 4.48 -12.32
N GLY A 583 -26.18 3.28 -12.21
CA GLY A 583 -25.14 3.00 -11.22
C GLY A 583 -23.92 3.91 -11.42
N LEU A 584 -23.40 4.00 -12.64
CA LEU A 584 -22.26 4.87 -12.95
C LEU A 584 -22.56 6.34 -12.64
N GLY A 585 -23.73 6.85 -13.03
CA GLY A 585 -24.13 8.23 -12.73
C GLY A 585 -24.24 8.51 -11.23
N SER A 586 -24.68 7.53 -10.44
CA SER A 586 -24.71 7.64 -8.97
C SER A 586 -23.33 7.61 -8.34
N ILE A 587 -22.41 6.78 -8.86
CA ILE A 587 -20.99 6.77 -8.43
C ILE A 587 -20.35 8.13 -8.69
N LEU A 588 -20.52 8.68 -9.90
CA LEU A 588 -19.95 9.99 -10.25
C LEU A 588 -20.50 11.13 -9.37
N ARG A 589 -21.76 11.04 -8.94
CA ARG A 589 -22.36 12.03 -8.01
C ARG A 589 -21.88 11.86 -6.57
N SER A 590 -21.61 10.62 -6.16
CA SER A 590 -21.16 10.30 -4.80
C SER A 590 -19.66 10.53 -4.60
N CYS A 591 -18.89 10.58 -5.69
CA CYS A 591 -17.44 10.81 -5.69
C CYS A 591 -17.08 12.16 -6.36
N PRO A 592 -17.36 13.32 -5.72
CA PRO A 592 -17.15 14.64 -6.32
C PRO A 592 -15.67 15.00 -6.52
N SER A 593 -14.77 14.38 -5.77
CA SER A 593 -13.32 14.62 -5.83
C SER A 593 -12.60 13.74 -6.85
N LEU A 594 -13.33 12.90 -7.59
CA LEU A 594 -12.77 11.86 -8.46
C LEU A 594 -12.04 12.46 -9.66
N ARG A 595 -10.74 12.16 -9.76
CA ARG A 595 -9.85 12.59 -10.86
C ARG A 595 -9.42 11.45 -11.75
N ARG A 596 -9.29 10.24 -11.22
CA ARG A 596 -8.87 9.07 -12.01
C ARG A 596 -9.88 7.94 -11.84
N LEU A 597 -10.41 7.49 -12.97
CA LEU A 597 -11.39 6.42 -13.01
C LEU A 597 -10.91 5.33 -13.96
N HIS A 598 -10.67 4.15 -13.40
CA HIS A 598 -10.34 2.94 -14.12
C HIS A 598 -11.48 1.95 -13.95
N LEU A 599 -12.09 1.55 -15.05
CA LEU A 599 -13.19 0.60 -15.04
C LEU A 599 -12.78 -0.62 -15.86
N ILE A 600 -13.05 -1.82 -15.33
CA ILE A 600 -12.82 -3.08 -16.02
C ILE A 600 -14.09 -3.93 -15.99
N GLY A 601 -14.55 -4.34 -17.18
CA GLY A 601 -15.65 -5.31 -17.36
C GLY A 601 -17.07 -4.75 -17.25
N ALA A 602 -17.22 -3.43 -17.10
CA ALA A 602 -18.53 -2.81 -16.92
C ALA A 602 -19.38 -2.79 -18.21
N GLN A 603 -20.70 -2.93 -18.04
CA GLN A 603 -21.71 -2.98 -19.11
C GLN A 603 -22.35 -1.62 -19.36
N VAL A 604 -21.52 -0.58 -19.43
CA VAL A 604 -22.02 0.76 -19.73
C VAL A 604 -22.32 0.83 -21.23
N GLU A 605 -23.59 0.97 -21.59
CA GLU A 605 -24.02 0.95 -23.00
C GLU A 605 -23.64 2.24 -23.73
N ASP A 606 -23.61 3.40 -23.05
CA ASP A 606 -23.29 4.70 -23.65
C ASP A 606 -22.42 5.61 -22.75
N MET A 607 -21.91 6.71 -23.31
CA MET A 607 -21.06 7.68 -22.59
C MET A 607 -21.87 8.86 -22.02
N PHE A 608 -23.21 8.74 -21.92
CA PHE A 608 -24.05 9.84 -21.50
C PHE A 608 -23.75 10.27 -20.07
N ALA A 609 -23.57 9.33 -19.14
CA ALA A 609 -23.24 9.62 -17.74
C ALA A 609 -21.99 10.53 -17.58
N PHE A 610 -20.97 10.33 -18.42
CA PHE A 610 -19.76 11.16 -18.43
C PHE A 610 -20.02 12.53 -19.04
N THR A 611 -20.57 12.56 -20.26
CA THR A 611 -20.80 13.83 -20.97
C THR A 611 -21.75 14.74 -20.21
N HIS A 612 -22.85 14.19 -19.69
CA HIS A 612 -23.77 14.90 -18.81
C HIS A 612 -23.11 15.33 -17.51
N GLY A 613 -22.26 14.49 -16.91
CA GLY A 613 -21.56 14.83 -15.66
C GLY A 613 -20.58 15.98 -15.78
N TYR A 614 -19.86 16.08 -16.90
CA TYR A 614 -19.01 17.25 -17.17
C TYR A 614 -19.85 18.50 -17.39
N ASP A 615 -20.97 18.41 -18.11
CA ASP A 615 -21.83 19.55 -18.40
C ASP A 615 -22.50 20.13 -17.15
N VAL A 616 -22.94 19.26 -16.25
CA VAL A 616 -23.58 19.65 -14.99
C VAL A 616 -22.54 20.05 -13.94
N GLY A 617 -21.28 19.60 -14.08
CA GLY A 617 -20.16 20.00 -13.23
C GLY A 617 -19.92 19.11 -12.02
N TYR A 618 -20.53 17.91 -11.96
CA TYR A 618 -20.24 16.93 -10.91
C TYR A 618 -19.12 15.93 -11.29
N CYS A 619 -18.63 15.98 -12.54
CA CYS A 619 -17.52 15.15 -13.01
C CYS A 619 -16.28 16.00 -13.31
N GLN A 620 -15.14 15.64 -12.72
CA GLN A 620 -13.85 16.33 -12.91
C GLN A 620 -12.72 15.34 -13.26
N ILE A 621 -13.08 14.23 -13.90
CA ILE A 621 -12.13 13.17 -14.24
C ILE A 621 -11.08 13.72 -15.22
N GLU A 622 -9.81 13.54 -14.87
CA GLU A 622 -8.65 13.88 -15.68
C GLU A 622 -8.10 12.64 -16.41
N ALA A 623 -8.23 11.44 -15.82
CA ALA A 623 -7.80 10.18 -16.43
C ALA A 623 -8.94 9.15 -16.42
N LEU A 624 -9.34 8.72 -17.61
CA LEU A 624 -10.39 7.72 -17.82
C LEU A 624 -9.81 6.50 -18.54
N SER A 625 -10.00 5.32 -17.95
CA SER A 625 -9.63 4.05 -18.58
C SER A 625 -10.80 3.09 -18.55
N LEU A 626 -11.13 2.55 -19.72
CA LEU A 626 -12.27 1.67 -19.94
C LEU A 626 -11.76 0.39 -20.58
N GLU A 627 -11.56 -0.68 -19.82
CA GLU A 627 -11.13 -1.98 -20.34
C GLU A 627 -12.26 -3.02 -20.31
N HIS A 628 -12.38 -3.83 -21.35
CA HIS A 628 -13.42 -4.87 -21.46
C HIS A 628 -14.87 -4.33 -21.35
N PHE A 629 -15.12 -3.13 -21.88
CA PHE A 629 -16.44 -2.50 -21.94
C PHE A 629 -17.28 -2.98 -23.13
N HIS A 630 -18.60 -3.03 -22.96
CA HIS A 630 -19.58 -3.24 -24.04
C HIS A 630 -20.02 -1.89 -24.65
N LEU A 631 -19.10 -1.16 -25.27
CA LEU A 631 -19.43 0.10 -25.95
C LEU A 631 -19.59 -0.10 -27.45
N SER A 632 -20.67 0.44 -28.01
CA SER A 632 -20.86 0.47 -29.46
C SER A 632 -19.91 1.46 -30.12
N ALA A 633 -19.54 1.19 -31.38
CA ALA A 633 -18.74 2.10 -32.19
C ALA A 633 -19.39 3.50 -32.31
N ALA A 634 -20.71 3.55 -32.39
CA ALA A 634 -21.47 4.81 -32.48
C ALA A 634 -21.32 5.67 -31.22
N ASN A 635 -21.33 5.06 -30.03
CA ASN A 635 -21.24 5.80 -28.77
C ASN A 635 -19.82 6.34 -28.53
N LEU A 636 -18.81 5.56 -28.88
CA LEU A 636 -17.42 6.03 -28.85
C LEU A 636 -17.16 7.13 -29.87
N LYS A 637 -17.77 7.05 -31.06
CA LYS A 637 -17.74 8.14 -32.05
C LYS A 637 -18.35 9.41 -31.49
N ALA A 638 -19.55 9.35 -30.92
CA ALA A 638 -20.21 10.51 -30.31
C ALA A 638 -19.37 11.11 -29.17
N PHE A 639 -18.70 10.27 -28.38
CA PHE A 639 -17.78 10.75 -27.34
C PHE A 639 -16.55 11.46 -27.94
N ALA A 640 -15.97 10.92 -29.01
CA ALA A 640 -14.87 11.58 -29.72
C ALA A 640 -15.30 12.94 -30.32
N GLU A 641 -16.54 13.06 -30.82
CA GLU A 641 -17.10 14.34 -31.28
C GLU A 641 -17.19 15.36 -30.13
N VAL A 642 -17.62 14.94 -28.94
CA VAL A 642 -17.64 15.81 -27.74
C VAL A 642 -16.23 16.25 -27.34
N LEU A 643 -15.24 15.36 -27.39
CA LEU A 643 -13.85 15.69 -27.09
C LEU A 643 -13.18 16.58 -28.15
N SER A 644 -13.75 16.64 -29.35
CA SER A 644 -13.28 17.49 -30.45
C SER A 644 -13.70 18.95 -30.27
N ASP A 645 -14.73 19.22 -29.45
CA ASP A 645 -15.28 20.56 -29.23
C ASP A 645 -14.64 21.24 -28.00
N PRO A 646 -13.81 22.29 -28.19
CA PRO A 646 -13.10 22.95 -27.09
C PRO A 646 -14.02 23.75 -26.15
N GLU A 647 -15.29 23.95 -26.50
CA GLU A 647 -16.29 24.58 -25.62
C GLU A 647 -16.89 23.60 -24.61
N ARG A 648 -16.71 22.30 -24.82
CA ARG A 648 -17.22 21.27 -23.91
C ARG A 648 -16.28 21.08 -22.73
N GLU A 649 -16.85 21.00 -21.53
CA GLU A 649 -16.06 20.83 -20.30
C GLU A 649 -15.29 19.50 -20.27
N ALA A 650 -15.83 18.45 -20.87
CA ALA A 650 -15.15 17.16 -21.03
C ALA A 650 -13.82 17.31 -21.80
N ALA A 651 -13.82 18.08 -22.90
CA ALA A 651 -12.63 18.34 -23.69
C ALA A 651 -11.60 19.19 -22.93
N ARG A 652 -12.03 20.03 -21.97
CA ARG A 652 -11.12 20.88 -21.18
C ARG A 652 -10.43 20.16 -20.03
N HIS A 653 -11.07 19.12 -19.49
CA HIS A 653 -10.63 18.44 -18.27
C HIS A 653 -9.93 17.10 -18.51
N LEU A 654 -10.36 16.34 -19.52
CA LEU A 654 -9.81 15.01 -19.78
C LEU A 654 -8.40 15.09 -20.38
N ARG A 655 -7.43 14.49 -19.69
CA ARG A 655 -6.00 14.45 -20.06
C ARG A 655 -5.54 13.08 -20.49
N GLU A 656 -6.09 12.02 -19.91
CA GLU A 656 -5.75 10.64 -20.24
C GLU A 656 -7.00 9.86 -20.63
N LEU A 657 -6.96 9.19 -21.77
CA LEU A 657 -8.01 8.33 -22.25
C LEU A 657 -7.42 6.98 -22.70
N CYS A 658 -7.86 5.91 -22.05
CA CYS A 658 -7.54 4.54 -22.45
C CYS A 658 -8.85 3.80 -22.77
N ILE A 659 -8.97 3.31 -24.00
CA ILE A 659 -10.11 2.50 -24.44
C ILE A 659 -9.56 1.13 -24.82
N GLY A 660 -9.99 0.11 -24.10
CA GLY A 660 -9.60 -1.29 -24.27
C GLY A 660 -10.13 -1.94 -25.54
N LYS A 661 -9.95 -3.26 -25.64
CA LYS A 661 -10.33 -4.04 -26.83
C LYS A 661 -11.84 -4.05 -27.05
N LEU A 662 -12.27 -3.68 -28.26
CA LEU A 662 -13.65 -3.80 -28.72
C LEU A 662 -13.81 -5.11 -29.49
N LYS A 663 -14.56 -6.07 -28.97
CA LYS A 663 -14.79 -7.31 -29.73
C LYS A 663 -15.80 -7.03 -30.84
N ILE A 664 -15.38 -7.06 -32.11
CA ILE A 664 -16.26 -6.84 -33.27
C ILE A 664 -17.47 -7.80 -33.27
N GLN A 665 -17.34 -9.00 -32.71
CA GLN A 665 -18.42 -9.99 -32.60
C GLN A 665 -19.54 -9.60 -31.61
N ASP A 666 -19.25 -8.71 -30.65
CA ASP A 666 -20.21 -8.20 -29.65
C ASP A 666 -20.82 -6.85 -30.08
N ILE A 667 -20.49 -6.36 -31.28
CA ILE A 667 -21.00 -5.09 -31.80
C ILE A 667 -22.05 -5.37 -32.87
N ASP A 668 -23.28 -4.92 -32.66
CA ASP A 668 -24.31 -4.80 -33.71
C ASP A 668 -23.95 -3.76 -34.78
N SER A 669 -22.73 -3.21 -34.76
CA SER A 669 -22.29 -2.11 -35.63
C SER A 669 -21.75 -2.60 -36.96
N SER A 670 -22.03 -1.87 -38.02
CA SER A 670 -21.43 -2.14 -39.32
C SER A 670 -19.93 -1.84 -39.29
N ILE A 671 -19.15 -2.51 -40.15
CA ILE A 671 -17.72 -2.22 -40.36
C ILE A 671 -17.50 -0.72 -40.66
N ALA A 672 -18.46 -0.08 -41.33
CA ALA A 672 -18.41 1.34 -41.64
C ALA A 672 -18.51 2.24 -40.39
N ASP A 673 -19.27 1.84 -39.37
CA ASP A 673 -19.39 2.59 -38.11
C ASP A 673 -18.10 2.52 -37.30
N TYR A 674 -17.45 1.34 -37.29
CA TYR A 674 -16.15 1.14 -36.64
C TYR A 674 -15.06 1.98 -37.33
N GLU A 675 -15.03 1.99 -38.66
CA GLU A 675 -14.12 2.84 -39.43
C GLU A 675 -14.38 4.34 -39.18
N SER A 676 -15.65 4.76 -39.20
CA SER A 676 -16.04 6.13 -38.93
C SER A 676 -15.65 6.59 -37.51
N MET A 677 -15.74 5.71 -36.52
CA MET A 677 -15.30 5.96 -35.15
C MET A 677 -13.78 6.24 -35.11
N ILE A 678 -12.96 5.38 -35.75
CA ILE A 678 -11.50 5.56 -35.79
C ILE A 678 -11.13 6.88 -36.49
N GLU A 679 -11.79 7.20 -37.60
CA GLU A 679 -11.60 8.48 -38.31
C GLU A 679 -11.94 9.68 -37.43
N THR A 680 -13.00 9.57 -36.63
CA THR A 680 -13.43 10.63 -35.71
C THR A 680 -12.43 10.81 -34.55
N PHE A 681 -11.89 9.73 -33.98
CA PHE A 681 -10.83 9.82 -32.98
C PHE A 681 -9.55 10.46 -33.54
N LYS A 682 -9.21 10.15 -34.79
CA LYS A 682 -8.10 10.82 -35.45
C LYS A 682 -8.37 12.32 -35.60
N HIS A 683 -9.57 12.69 -36.07
CA HIS A 683 -9.93 14.10 -36.21
C HIS A 683 -9.97 14.86 -34.89
N MET A 684 -10.39 14.19 -33.81
CA MET A 684 -10.37 14.75 -32.46
C MET A 684 -8.96 15.17 -32.04
N LEU A 685 -7.92 14.42 -32.40
CA LEU A 685 -6.53 14.80 -32.10
C LEU A 685 -6.08 16.07 -32.84
N ASP A 686 -6.67 16.38 -34.00
CA ASP A 686 -6.36 17.62 -34.74
C ASP A 686 -6.86 18.87 -34.00
N THR A 687 -7.97 18.77 -33.26
CA THR A 687 -8.63 19.92 -32.61
C THR A 687 -8.40 19.99 -31.11
N ASN A 688 -8.29 18.84 -30.45
CA ASN A 688 -8.09 18.75 -29.01
C ASN A 688 -6.67 19.20 -28.65
N THR A 689 -6.52 19.98 -27.57
CA THR A 689 -5.21 20.51 -27.11
C THR A 689 -4.88 20.15 -25.67
N THR A 690 -5.70 19.33 -25.02
CA THR A 690 -5.65 19.03 -23.59
C THR A 690 -5.31 17.57 -23.30
N LEU A 691 -5.69 16.66 -24.21
CA LEU A 691 -5.46 15.23 -24.10
C LEU A 691 -3.97 14.94 -24.27
N GLU A 692 -3.34 14.60 -23.15
CA GLU A 692 -1.92 14.29 -23.00
C GLU A 692 -1.64 12.82 -23.38
N HIS A 693 -2.51 11.90 -23.00
CA HIS A 693 -2.31 10.46 -23.21
C HIS A 693 -3.53 9.83 -23.88
N LEU A 694 -3.33 9.20 -25.04
CA LEU A 694 -4.36 8.40 -25.72
C LEU A 694 -3.85 6.97 -25.93
N LYS A 695 -4.61 5.99 -25.44
CA LYS A 695 -4.38 4.58 -25.71
C LYS A 695 -5.61 3.92 -26.32
N LEU A 696 -5.48 3.42 -27.54
CA LEU A 696 -6.56 2.75 -28.27
C LEU A 696 -6.12 1.36 -28.74
N TYR A 697 -7.03 0.41 -28.65
CA TYR A 697 -6.87 -0.91 -29.26
C TYR A 697 -7.64 -0.93 -30.59
N ILE A 698 -6.95 -1.25 -31.69
CA ILE A 698 -7.52 -1.32 -33.04
C ILE A 698 -7.28 -2.72 -33.63
N GLU A 699 -8.31 -3.30 -34.24
CA GLU A 699 -8.24 -4.64 -34.83
C GLU A 699 -7.45 -4.68 -36.16
N GLY A 700 -6.52 -5.63 -36.27
CA GLY A 700 -5.94 -6.16 -37.50
C GLY A 700 -5.76 -5.20 -38.68
N ASP A 701 -6.60 -5.35 -39.70
CA ASP A 701 -6.47 -4.62 -40.97
C ASP A 701 -6.61 -3.09 -40.78
N PHE A 702 -7.45 -2.65 -39.84
CA PHE A 702 -7.61 -1.24 -39.51
C PHE A 702 -6.36 -0.66 -38.86
N TYR A 703 -5.66 -1.44 -38.03
CA TYR A 703 -4.42 -1.01 -37.40
C TYR A 703 -3.39 -0.60 -38.46
N THR A 704 -3.16 -1.44 -39.46
CA THR A 704 -2.16 -1.16 -40.52
C THR A 704 -2.48 0.10 -41.32
N ARG A 705 -3.77 0.41 -41.52
CA ARG A 705 -4.23 1.57 -42.27
C ARG A 705 -4.16 2.86 -41.48
N PHE A 706 -4.52 2.84 -40.20
CA PHE A 706 -4.73 4.05 -39.40
C PHE A 706 -3.58 4.39 -38.44
N VAL A 707 -2.72 3.43 -38.08
CA VAL A 707 -1.64 3.65 -37.10
C VAL A 707 -0.76 4.85 -37.45
N ASN A 708 -0.38 5.00 -38.72
CA ASN A 708 0.46 6.12 -39.19
C ASN A 708 -0.22 7.49 -39.02
N GLY A 709 -1.55 7.52 -39.04
CA GLY A 709 -2.31 8.74 -38.81
C GLY A 709 -2.28 9.17 -37.34
N PHE A 710 -2.29 8.21 -36.41
CA PHE A 710 -2.22 8.47 -34.97
C PHE A 710 -0.79 8.76 -34.51
N THR A 711 0.20 8.02 -35.02
CA THR A 711 1.62 8.24 -34.66
C THR A 711 2.16 9.59 -35.12
N ALA A 712 1.49 10.26 -36.06
CA ALA A 712 1.83 11.64 -36.45
C ALA A 712 1.59 12.66 -35.32
N HIS A 713 0.69 12.37 -34.37
CA HIS A 713 0.40 13.20 -33.20
C HIS A 713 1.16 12.74 -31.94
N ASP A 714 1.88 11.62 -32.02
CA ASP A 714 2.75 11.18 -30.94
C ASP A 714 3.99 12.08 -30.85
N GLY A 715 4.29 12.59 -29.65
CA GLY A 715 5.36 13.56 -29.43
C GLY A 715 4.98 15.02 -29.71
N GLU A 716 3.71 15.32 -30.01
CA GLU A 716 3.24 16.69 -30.24
C GLU A 716 3.32 17.55 -28.97
N GLN A 717 3.81 18.80 -29.10
CA GLN A 717 3.86 19.74 -27.98
C GLN A 717 2.50 20.40 -27.76
N LEU A 718 1.91 20.13 -26.60
CA LEU A 718 0.64 20.73 -26.17
C LEU A 718 0.87 22.09 -25.49
N PRO A 719 -0.17 22.95 -25.38
CA PRO A 719 -0.11 24.17 -24.60
C PRO A 719 0.40 23.90 -23.18
N PRO A 720 1.34 24.71 -22.67
CA PRO A 720 1.98 24.44 -21.40
C PRO A 720 0.99 24.57 -20.24
N VAL A 721 1.01 23.62 -19.32
CA VAL A 721 0.14 23.63 -18.14
C VAL A 721 0.72 24.58 -17.11
N GLY A 722 -0.06 25.62 -16.77
CA GLY A 722 0.34 26.62 -15.79
C GLY A 722 0.52 26.03 -14.38
N LEU A 723 1.45 26.58 -13.60
CA LEU A 723 1.70 26.13 -12.23
C LEU A 723 0.43 26.20 -11.35
N PRO A 724 0.22 25.24 -10.44
CA PRO A 724 -0.85 25.28 -9.45
C PRO A 724 -0.82 26.56 -8.63
N CYS A 725 -2.00 27.05 -8.23
CA CYS A 725 -2.12 28.27 -7.43
C CYS A 725 -1.40 28.16 -6.08
N SER A 726 -1.35 26.97 -5.48
CA SER A 726 -0.59 26.68 -4.27
C SER A 726 0.92 26.89 -4.47
N SER A 727 1.49 26.40 -5.57
CA SER A 727 2.90 26.60 -5.92
C SER A 727 3.22 28.07 -6.23
N LYS A 728 2.31 28.76 -6.93
CA LYS A 728 2.42 30.21 -7.17
C LYS A 728 2.38 30.99 -5.85
N ALA A 729 1.46 30.65 -4.95
CA ALA A 729 1.31 31.28 -3.65
C ALA A 729 2.50 30.99 -2.72
N ALA A 730 3.00 29.75 -2.70
CA ALA A 730 4.20 29.38 -1.95
C ALA A 730 5.44 30.13 -2.45
N PHE A 731 5.60 30.26 -3.76
CA PHE A 731 6.67 31.05 -4.37
C PHE A 731 6.57 32.53 -3.98
N ILE A 732 5.38 33.12 -4.06
CA ILE A 732 5.14 34.51 -3.65
C ILE A 732 5.39 34.67 -2.14
N SER A 733 4.92 33.73 -1.32
CA SER A 733 5.13 33.74 0.14
C SER A 733 6.61 33.65 0.51
N ALA A 734 7.38 32.77 -0.16
CA ALA A 734 8.82 32.66 0.02
C ALA A 734 9.57 33.94 -0.40
N LEU A 735 9.06 34.64 -1.43
CA LEU A 735 9.59 35.95 -1.84
C LEU A 735 9.29 37.04 -0.80
N CYS A 736 8.05 37.11 -0.29
CA CYS A 736 7.63 38.12 0.68
C CYS A 736 8.21 37.92 2.09
N SER A 737 8.57 36.69 2.47
CA SER A 737 9.17 36.37 3.78
C SER A 737 10.59 36.95 3.94
N LYS A 738 11.33 37.12 2.85
CA LYS A 738 12.66 37.74 2.86
C LYS A 738 12.53 39.27 2.76
N LYS A 739 12.42 39.94 3.92
CA LYS A 739 12.35 41.40 4.11
C LYS A 739 13.48 42.28 3.51
N ASN A 740 14.26 41.79 2.56
CA ASN A 740 15.36 42.54 1.95
C ASN A 740 15.23 42.64 0.42
N ARG A 741 14.94 43.85 -0.05
CA ARG A 741 15.18 44.40 -1.41
C ARG A 741 14.49 43.74 -2.62
N PHE A 742 13.72 42.66 -2.47
CA PHE A 742 13.06 42.00 -3.62
C PHE A 742 11.65 42.56 -3.96
N ASP A 743 10.96 43.17 -3.00
CA ASP A 743 9.59 43.71 -3.20
C ASP A 743 9.53 44.86 -4.21
N GLN A 744 10.65 45.51 -4.53
CA GLN A 744 10.73 46.61 -5.49
C GLN A 744 11.12 46.18 -6.93
N LEU A 745 11.60 44.94 -7.12
CA LEU A 745 12.18 44.48 -8.40
C LEU A 745 11.28 43.51 -9.17
N ILE A 746 10.42 42.76 -8.49
CA ILE A 746 9.56 41.76 -9.12
C ILE A 746 8.19 42.39 -9.39
N GLY A 747 8.06 43.08 -10.51
CA GLY A 747 6.75 43.50 -11.02
C GLY A 747 5.89 42.29 -11.43
N GLU A 748 4.57 42.46 -11.46
CA GLU A 748 3.60 41.44 -11.89
C GLU A 748 3.98 40.79 -13.23
N HIS A 749 4.59 41.56 -14.14
CA HIS A 749 5.07 41.09 -15.43
C HIS A 749 6.19 40.04 -15.30
N LEU A 750 7.16 40.24 -14.41
CA LEU A 750 8.26 39.30 -14.19
C LEU A 750 7.76 38.01 -13.52
N LEU A 751 6.82 38.10 -12.58
CA LEU A 751 6.15 36.93 -11.99
C LEU A 751 5.42 36.10 -13.05
N ARG A 752 4.67 36.75 -13.94
CA ARG A 752 4.00 36.06 -15.05
C ARG A 752 5.00 35.39 -15.98
N GLN A 753 6.15 36.01 -16.26
CA GLN A 753 7.20 35.39 -17.06
C GLN A 753 7.86 34.20 -16.35
N ILE A 754 8.14 34.30 -15.06
CA ILE A 754 8.68 33.20 -14.25
C ILE A 754 7.70 32.03 -14.24
N PHE A 755 6.42 32.28 -13.98
CA PHE A 755 5.41 31.21 -13.98
C PHE A 755 5.15 30.62 -15.35
N ARG A 756 5.30 31.41 -16.42
CA ARG A 756 5.21 30.92 -17.80
C ARG A 756 6.43 30.08 -18.17
N TYR A 757 7.63 30.47 -17.73
CA TYR A 757 8.85 29.69 -17.94
C TYR A 757 8.85 28.39 -17.13
N ALA A 758 8.31 28.44 -15.92
CA ALA A 758 8.17 27.28 -15.05
C ALA A 758 6.90 26.45 -15.32
N ALA A 759 6.12 26.80 -16.36
CA ALA A 759 4.99 26.01 -16.78
C ALA A 759 5.48 24.66 -17.31
N LYS A 760 4.73 23.59 -17.03
CA LYS A 760 5.13 22.23 -17.43
C LYS A 760 4.99 22.12 -18.95
N GLU A 761 6.08 21.82 -19.64
CA GLU A 761 6.01 21.35 -21.02
C GLU A 761 5.30 19.99 -21.04
N VAL A 762 4.24 19.90 -21.84
CA VAL A 762 3.44 18.70 -21.97
C VAL A 762 3.58 18.17 -23.39
N ILE A 763 3.94 16.90 -23.49
CA ILE A 763 4.12 16.20 -24.76
C ILE A 763 3.01 15.15 -24.83
N ARG A 764 2.30 15.11 -25.96
CA ARG A 764 1.27 14.14 -26.23
C ARG A 764 1.88 12.75 -26.47
N GLU A 765 1.33 11.73 -25.84
CA GLU A 765 1.69 10.32 -26.05
C GLU A 765 0.48 9.57 -26.64
N VAL A 766 0.65 9.02 -27.84
CA VAL A 766 -0.39 8.27 -28.54
C VAL A 766 0.06 6.83 -28.76
N THR A 767 -0.57 5.90 -28.04
CA THR A 767 -0.29 4.47 -28.14
C THR A 767 -1.45 3.74 -28.81
N ILE A 768 -1.20 3.23 -30.02
CA ILE A 768 -2.16 2.37 -30.73
C ILE A 768 -1.68 0.92 -30.64
N MET A 769 -2.55 0.03 -30.18
CA MET A 769 -2.25 -1.39 -30.01
C MET A 769 -3.04 -2.23 -31.02
N ASN A 770 -2.34 -3.11 -31.74
CA ASN A 770 -2.97 -4.16 -32.53
C ASN A 770 -3.38 -5.32 -31.62
N TYR A 771 -4.54 -5.94 -31.85
CA TYR A 771 -4.97 -7.13 -31.11
C TYR A 771 -5.71 -8.15 -31.97
#